data_AF-A0A7S4LAH3-F1
#
_entry.id   AF-A0A7S4LAH3-F1
#
_cell.length_a   1.000
_cell.length_b   1.000
_cell.length_c   1.000
_cell.angle_alpha   90.00
_cell.angle_beta   90.00
_cell.angle_gamma   90.00
#
_symmetry.space_group_name_H-M   'P 1'
#
loop_
_entity.id
_entity.type
_entity.pdbx_description
1 polymer ?
#
loop_
_entity_poly.entity_id
_entity_poly.type
_entity_poly.pdbx_seq_one_letter_code
_entity_poly.pdbx_strand_id
1 'polypeptide(L)'
;DKLLSTPRKDQKPSLNSVFCRAFALFPSNSVHLYLTFHPIVSEIQIVPKAPAAAKHQPGVAQLPPDIRAVSGAGYPKQTKTMLSTLRGRSQQFLARSARVRQARLFSRSLPCLWDLAEYRQHVAERAAEGVVPKPLAPEHVADLVELMKNPPAGEEATLVDLLSNCVPAGVDQAAYVKASFLTSIVKGDISCSLVDKKAAVQMLGKMVGGYNVLTLIELLDSPDLAPLAAAELKNITLMFDSFYDVEAKAKAGNAHAKEVIQSWAEGEWFTSTPEVPEKITVTVFKVTGETNTDDLSPAPDAWSRPDIPLHAKAMYKHPREGFTNAEEKIEELKQKGHPVALVGDVVGTGSSRKSATNSVLWYTGDPIPGVPNKKSGGVCIGGKVAPIFFNTMEDAGALVFECDVNQLNMGDVIEIQPYAGKIVKDGEVVSDFALKSDVLLDEVRAGGRINLIIGRGLVTRARESLGLPPSTLFRTPAEPEDTGKGYTLGQKMVGKACGVEGVRPGTYCEPRMSTVGSQDTTGPMTRDELKDLACLGFSADLVMQSFCHTAAYPKPVDVNTHSTLPDFIRTRGGVALRPGDGIIHSWLNRMLMPDGVGTGGDSHTRFPLGISFPAGSGLVAFAAATGVMPLDMPESVLVRFSGKMQPGITLRDLVNAIPYVALKRGLLTVEKKGKKNVYSGKIVEIEGLPDLKVEQAFELSDASAERSAAGCTIRLNKEPIMEYLTSNVTMLRWMLEQGYGDPRTIERRCRAMEDWLANPVLLEPDSDAQYAEIIEVDLNEIKEPLLACPNDPDDIKSLSELQNTKVDEVFIGSCMTNIGHFRAAGKMLQLSKGTLPTRLWICPPTRMDQYQLTEEGYYGIYGAVGARTEMPGCSLCMGNQARVQSKSTVVSTSTRNFPNRLGDGANVFLSSAELAAISSILGRLPTPEEYLSYATQIDTMATDVYRYLNFNEIESYQKAAAAGKLQMQDAL
;
A
#
# COMPACT_ATOMS: atom_id res chain seq x y z
N ASP A 1 -35.81 4.30 26.02
CA ASP A 1 -36.18 4.56 27.44
C ASP A 1 -35.49 5.81 27.96
N LYS A 2 -36.12 6.70 28.74
CA LYS A 2 -37.52 6.79 29.22
C LYS A 2 -38.00 8.25 29.14
N LEU A 3 -39.30 8.46 28.95
CA LEU A 3 -39.97 9.78 29.03
C LEU A 3 -40.17 10.24 30.49
N LEU A 4 -40.31 11.55 30.70
CA LEU A 4 -41.18 12.28 31.67
C LEU A 4 -40.79 13.78 31.69
N SER A 5 -41.66 14.78 31.92
CA SER A 5 -42.83 15.19 31.11
C SER A 5 -43.40 16.56 31.59
N THR A 6 -43.57 17.51 30.66
CA THR A 6 -44.63 18.57 30.65
C THR A 6 -44.62 19.67 31.76
N PRO A 7 -45.51 20.70 31.75
CA PRO A 7 -45.44 21.83 30.78
C PRO A 7 -45.89 23.25 31.31
N ARG A 8 -45.92 24.26 30.41
CA ARG A 8 -46.73 25.55 30.46
C ARG A 8 -46.31 26.60 31.52
N LYS A 9 -46.62 27.91 31.40
CA LYS A 9 -46.95 28.85 30.28
C LYS A 9 -46.76 30.32 30.73
N ASP A 10 -47.04 31.27 29.80
CA ASP A 10 -47.28 32.72 29.97
C ASP A 10 -46.08 33.68 29.81
N GLN A 11 -46.20 34.89 29.25
CA GLN A 11 -47.14 35.44 28.24
C GLN A 11 -46.46 36.60 27.47
N LYS A 12 -46.88 36.88 26.22
CA LYS A 12 -46.47 38.06 25.39
C LYS A 12 -47.25 39.32 25.85
N PRO A 13 -46.90 40.58 25.50
CA PRO A 13 -46.40 41.07 24.19
C PRO A 13 -45.35 42.24 24.27
N SER A 14 -44.78 42.88 23.24
CA SER A 14 -44.51 42.69 21.80
C SER A 14 -43.98 44.05 21.27
N LEU A 15 -43.17 44.09 20.20
CA LEU A 15 -43.16 45.21 19.24
C LEU A 15 -42.58 44.74 17.90
N ASN A 16 -43.39 44.83 16.83
CA ASN A 16 -43.13 44.84 15.37
C ASN A 16 -41.98 43.94 14.81
N SER A 17 -42.15 42.92 13.93
CA SER A 17 -43.09 42.62 12.82
C SER A 17 -43.10 43.68 11.70
N VAL A 18 -42.78 43.38 10.42
CA VAL A 18 -43.48 42.60 9.35
C VAL A 18 -42.49 42.53 8.13
N PHE A 19 -42.36 41.57 7.20
CA PHE A 19 -42.92 40.23 6.82
C PHE A 19 -41.78 39.47 6.01
N CYS A 20 -41.81 38.24 5.45
CA CYS A 20 -42.74 37.43 4.61
C CYS A 20 -42.96 37.99 3.17
N ARG A 21 -42.85 37.28 2.03
CA ARG A 21 -42.82 35.86 1.54
C ARG A 21 -42.03 35.85 0.20
N ALA A 22 -41.73 34.79 -0.58
CA ALA A 22 -41.57 33.33 -0.53
C ALA A 22 -41.55 32.83 -2.02
N PHE A 23 -41.07 31.60 -2.28
CA PHE A 23 -41.15 30.82 -3.55
C PHE A 23 -40.18 31.07 -4.75
N ALA A 24 -39.98 29.94 -5.47
CA ALA A 24 -39.49 29.75 -6.86
C ALA A 24 -37.99 29.46 -7.14
N LEU A 25 -37.74 28.17 -7.39
CA LEU A 25 -36.75 27.50 -8.26
C LEU A 25 -35.97 28.36 -9.29
N PHE A 26 -34.63 28.24 -9.30
CA PHE A 26 -33.77 27.79 -10.44
C PHE A 26 -32.27 28.04 -10.08
N PRO A 27 -31.34 27.07 -10.29
CA PRO A 27 -29.91 27.30 -10.07
C PRO A 27 -29.24 27.94 -11.30
N SER A 28 -28.89 29.22 -11.22
CA SER A 28 -28.15 29.92 -12.28
C SER A 28 -26.63 29.92 -12.03
N ASN A 29 -25.88 29.38 -12.98
CA ASN A 29 -24.42 29.27 -13.02
C ASN A 29 -23.63 30.40 -12.35
N SER A 30 -22.60 30.04 -11.58
CA SER A 30 -21.48 30.92 -11.23
C SER A 30 -20.18 30.11 -11.20
N VAL A 31 -19.44 30.13 -12.31
CA VAL A 31 -18.13 29.47 -12.42
C VAL A 31 -17.10 30.28 -11.63
N HIS A 32 -16.51 29.70 -10.59
CA HIS A 32 -15.34 30.27 -9.93
C HIS A 32 -14.07 29.82 -10.65
N LEU A 33 -13.54 30.73 -11.47
CA LEU A 33 -12.30 30.54 -12.21
C LEU A 33 -11.10 30.70 -11.26
N TYR A 34 -10.51 29.58 -10.81
CA TYR A 34 -9.26 29.61 -10.05
C TYR A 34 -8.08 29.98 -10.96
N LEU A 35 -7.71 31.26 -10.96
CA LEU A 35 -6.52 31.75 -11.66
C LEU A 35 -5.25 31.35 -10.90
N THR A 36 -4.57 30.32 -11.39
CA THR A 36 -3.25 29.90 -10.91
C THR A 36 -2.18 30.94 -11.27
N PHE A 37 -1.69 31.69 -10.28
CA PHE A 37 -0.52 32.56 -10.45
C PHE A 37 0.79 31.78 -10.21
N HIS A 38 1.62 31.64 -11.24
CA HIS A 38 3.01 31.23 -11.07
C HIS A 38 3.87 32.40 -10.54
N PRO A 39 4.61 32.23 -9.44
CA PRO A 39 5.69 33.15 -9.06
C PRO A 39 6.98 32.78 -9.81
N ILE A 40 7.22 33.40 -10.97
CA ILE A 40 8.57 33.41 -11.57
C ILE A 40 9.40 34.44 -10.80
N VAL A 41 10.30 33.96 -9.93
CA VAL A 41 11.27 34.81 -9.23
C VAL A 41 12.61 34.73 -9.95
N SER A 42 12.86 35.69 -10.84
CA SER A 42 14.17 35.90 -11.45
C SER A 42 15.09 36.72 -10.53
N GLU A 43 16.38 36.38 -10.50
CA GLU A 43 17.39 37.08 -9.69
C GLU A 43 17.45 38.59 -10.00
N ILE A 44 17.56 39.41 -8.95
CA ILE A 44 17.91 40.83 -9.07
C ILE A 44 19.15 41.10 -8.20
N GLN A 45 20.30 41.26 -8.85
CA GLN A 45 21.51 41.74 -8.21
C GLN A 45 21.38 43.23 -7.85
N ILE A 46 21.63 43.59 -6.60
CA ILE A 46 21.78 45.00 -6.17
C ILE A 46 23.25 45.23 -5.78
N VAL A 47 23.91 46.14 -6.49
CA VAL A 47 25.30 46.54 -6.24
C VAL A 47 25.35 47.99 -5.72
N PRO A 48 25.73 48.22 -4.45
CA PRO A 48 26.17 49.52 -3.97
C PRO A 48 27.61 49.80 -4.40
N LYS A 49 27.91 51.05 -4.78
CA LYS A 49 29.30 51.50 -5.01
C LYS A 49 29.98 51.84 -3.68
N ALA A 50 31.25 51.46 -3.53
CA ALA A 50 32.16 52.04 -2.54
C ALA A 50 32.53 53.50 -2.90
N PRO A 51 33.18 54.24 -1.99
CA PRO A 51 34.64 54.35 -2.12
C PRO A 51 35.46 54.47 -0.82
N ALA A 52 36.80 54.42 -1.01
CA ALA A 52 37.87 55.04 -0.22
C ALA A 52 38.58 54.26 0.93
N ALA A 53 39.80 53.78 0.59
CA ALA A 53 41.09 53.95 1.32
C ALA A 53 41.27 53.37 2.76
N ALA A 54 42.40 52.74 3.15
CA ALA A 54 43.77 52.76 2.65
C ALA A 54 44.70 51.73 3.38
N LYS A 55 45.80 51.32 2.71
CA LYS A 55 47.00 50.62 3.26
C LYS A 55 46.76 49.17 3.78
N HIS A 56 47.73 48.24 3.79
CA HIS A 56 49.16 48.26 3.42
C HIS A 56 49.53 47.13 2.43
N GLN A 57 50.72 47.26 1.82
CA GLN A 57 51.45 46.31 0.96
C GLN A 57 52.88 46.12 1.53
N PRO A 58 53.75 45.22 1.01
CA PRO A 58 53.51 43.97 0.25
C PRO A 58 54.40 42.78 0.72
N GLY A 59 54.27 41.63 0.06
CA GLY A 59 55.29 40.57 -0.05
C GLY A 59 55.37 40.07 -1.49
N VAL A 60 56.57 39.81 -2.04
CA VAL A 60 56.81 39.66 -3.50
C VAL A 60 57.87 38.57 -3.78
N ALA A 61 57.88 38.04 -5.02
CA ALA A 61 58.87 37.16 -5.66
C ALA A 61 58.64 35.63 -5.46
N GLN A 62 58.95 34.73 -6.43
CA GLN A 62 59.37 34.92 -7.84
C GLN A 62 59.07 33.67 -8.71
N LEU A 63 59.15 33.83 -10.04
CA LEU A 63 59.13 32.84 -11.13
C LEU A 63 60.50 32.90 -11.88
N PRO A 64 60.84 32.08 -12.90
CA PRO A 64 60.38 30.75 -13.39
C PRO A 64 61.65 29.81 -13.53
N PRO A 65 61.99 29.03 -14.61
CA PRO A 65 61.26 28.47 -15.78
C PRO A 65 61.58 27.00 -16.21
N ASP A 66 60.93 26.59 -17.31
CA ASP A 66 61.33 25.63 -18.37
C ASP A 66 61.45 24.10 -18.12
N ILE A 67 60.78 23.32 -19.01
CA ILE A 67 61.45 22.56 -20.09
C ILE A 67 60.44 22.10 -21.18
N ARG A 68 60.96 21.71 -22.35
CA ARG A 68 60.32 21.72 -23.70
C ARG A 68 59.72 20.37 -24.18
N ALA A 69 58.66 20.47 -25.01
CA ALA A 69 58.49 19.81 -26.34
C ALA A 69 58.37 18.26 -26.47
N VAL A 70 57.89 17.61 -27.57
CA VAL A 70 57.05 17.95 -28.78
C VAL A 70 56.61 16.62 -29.48
N SER A 71 55.57 16.69 -30.34
CA SER A 71 55.13 15.70 -31.37
C SER A 71 54.36 14.45 -30.87
N GLY A 72 53.41 13.87 -31.63
CA GLY A 72 52.81 14.22 -32.94
C GLY A 72 51.71 13.19 -33.30
N ALA A 73 50.99 13.20 -34.44
CA ALA A 73 50.77 14.19 -35.51
C ALA A 73 49.49 13.80 -36.28
N GLY A 74 48.72 14.75 -36.85
CA GLY A 74 47.49 14.42 -37.59
C GLY A 74 46.73 15.62 -38.19
N TYR A 75 46.88 15.84 -39.50
CA TYR A 75 46.23 16.84 -40.37
C TYR A 75 46.41 16.34 -41.84
N PRO A 76 45.69 16.81 -42.90
CA PRO A 76 45.24 18.20 -43.15
C PRO A 76 43.77 18.38 -43.64
N LYS A 77 43.07 19.48 -43.29
CA LYS A 77 42.72 20.69 -44.12
C LYS A 77 41.66 20.49 -45.24
N GLN A 78 40.93 21.48 -45.77
CA GLN A 78 40.50 22.87 -45.46
C GLN A 78 39.41 23.23 -46.52
N THR A 79 38.50 24.19 -46.36
CA THR A 79 38.61 25.67 -46.58
C THR A 79 37.18 26.27 -46.45
N LYS A 80 36.87 27.57 -46.22
CA LYS A 80 37.64 28.80 -45.93
C LYS A 80 36.71 29.93 -45.36
N THR A 81 37.22 30.73 -44.41
CA THR A 81 37.19 32.24 -44.28
C THR A 81 35.98 33.08 -44.77
N MET A 82 35.56 34.22 -44.18
CA MET A 82 36.05 35.06 -43.05
C MET A 82 35.10 36.26 -42.77
N LEU A 83 35.30 36.96 -41.63
CA LEU A 83 35.04 38.41 -41.40
C LEU A 83 33.57 38.91 -41.42
N SER A 84 33.17 40.01 -40.76
CA SER A 84 33.86 40.97 -39.87
C SER A 84 32.97 41.41 -38.67
N THR A 85 33.25 42.56 -38.03
CA THR A 85 32.98 42.81 -36.60
C THR A 85 32.34 44.17 -36.26
N LEU A 86 31.71 44.23 -35.07
CA LEU A 86 31.55 45.38 -34.14
C LEU A 86 30.42 46.43 -34.30
N ARG A 87 29.74 46.63 -33.15
CA ARG A 87 29.19 47.89 -32.56
C ARG A 87 28.05 48.62 -33.27
N GLY A 88 26.90 48.73 -32.59
CA GLY A 88 25.79 49.62 -32.95
C GLY A 88 25.64 50.85 -32.03
N ARG A 89 24.58 51.65 -32.23
CA ARG A 89 24.13 52.73 -31.32
C ARG A 89 22.67 53.14 -31.58
N SER A 90 22.04 53.71 -30.53
CA SER A 90 20.88 54.63 -30.53
C SER A 90 19.61 54.30 -31.34
N GLN A 91 18.53 54.01 -30.59
CA GLN A 91 17.23 54.71 -30.60
C GLN A 91 16.75 55.37 -31.93
N GLN A 92 15.55 55.00 -32.42
CA GLN A 92 14.36 55.87 -32.31
C GLN A 92 13.03 55.22 -32.72
N PHE A 93 11.96 55.95 -32.36
CA PHE A 93 10.52 55.70 -32.38
C PHE A 93 9.83 55.22 -33.69
N LEU A 94 8.84 54.34 -33.49
CA LEU A 94 7.47 54.34 -34.06
C LEU A 94 7.22 54.59 -35.57
N ALA A 95 6.93 53.47 -36.25
CA ALA A 95 5.61 53.14 -36.84
C ALA A 95 5.12 53.76 -38.16
N ARG A 96 4.10 53.06 -38.71
CA ARG A 96 3.28 53.26 -39.92
C ARG A 96 3.83 52.71 -41.24
N SER A 97 3.02 52.13 -42.15
CA SER A 97 1.73 51.39 -42.07
C SER A 97 1.26 51.07 -43.51
N ALA A 98 0.64 49.90 -43.74
CA ALA A 98 -0.10 49.56 -44.99
C ALA A 98 0.75 49.53 -46.29
N ARG A 99 0.48 48.73 -47.33
CA ARG A 99 -0.47 47.65 -47.68
C ARG A 99 0.34 46.65 -48.57
N VAL A 100 -0.10 45.44 -48.94
CA VAL A 100 -1.14 45.14 -49.96
C VAL A 100 -1.50 43.65 -49.96
N ARG A 101 -2.81 43.37 -49.90
CA ARG A 101 -3.60 42.24 -50.46
C ARG A 101 -3.01 40.81 -50.52
N GLN A 102 -3.48 39.99 -49.58
CA GLN A 102 -4.57 39.00 -49.81
C GLN A 102 -4.33 37.84 -50.80
N ALA A 103 -3.98 36.68 -50.26
CA ALA A 103 -4.29 35.36 -50.82
C ALA A 103 -4.86 34.45 -49.71
N ARG A 104 -5.68 33.46 -50.11
CA ARG A 104 -6.56 32.63 -49.25
C ARG A 104 -5.86 32.02 -48.02
N LEU A 105 -6.36 32.33 -46.82
CA LEU A 105 -6.22 31.46 -45.65
C LEU A 105 -7.33 30.41 -45.69
N PHE A 106 -6.96 29.13 -45.77
CA PHE A 106 -7.83 28.05 -45.31
C PHE A 106 -7.84 28.01 -43.78
N SER A 107 -8.87 27.40 -43.20
CA SER A 107 -9.02 27.25 -41.75
C SER A 107 -7.81 26.53 -41.13
N ARG A 108 -7.14 27.17 -40.17
CA ARG A 108 -6.34 26.44 -39.20
C ARG A 108 -7.27 25.81 -38.16
N SER A 109 -6.90 24.62 -37.72
CA SER A 109 -7.74 23.68 -37.00
C SER A 109 -7.99 24.08 -35.54
N LEU A 110 -8.90 23.31 -34.94
CA LEU A 110 -9.08 23.14 -33.50
C LEU A 110 -7.76 22.76 -32.78
N PRO A 111 -7.73 22.74 -31.44
CA PRO A 111 -6.65 22.11 -30.67
C PRO A 111 -6.37 20.68 -31.14
N CYS A 112 -5.20 20.17 -30.78
CA CYS A 112 -4.78 18.83 -31.18
C CYS A 112 -5.70 17.77 -30.55
N LEU A 113 -6.62 17.23 -31.36
CA LEU A 113 -7.38 16.03 -31.03
C LEU A 113 -6.41 14.85 -31.06
N TRP A 114 -6.52 13.95 -30.10
CA TRP A 114 -5.92 12.61 -30.13
C TRP A 114 -6.34 11.88 -31.41
N ASP A 115 -5.35 11.53 -32.25
CA ASP A 115 -5.59 10.82 -33.50
C ASP A 115 -5.70 9.32 -33.21
N LEU A 116 -6.62 8.62 -33.90
CA LEU A 116 -6.64 7.15 -33.94
C LEU A 116 -5.30 6.59 -34.43
N ALA A 117 -4.51 7.36 -35.19
CA ALA A 117 -3.13 7.05 -35.53
C ALA A 117 -2.20 6.94 -34.30
N GLU A 118 -2.34 7.84 -33.30
CA GLU A 118 -1.54 7.79 -32.05
C GLU A 118 -1.93 6.57 -31.21
N TYR A 119 -3.23 6.26 -31.12
CA TYR A 119 -3.68 5.02 -30.48
C TYR A 119 -3.15 3.78 -31.20
N ARG A 120 -3.21 3.75 -32.52
CA ARG A 120 -2.68 2.63 -33.34
C ARG A 120 -1.18 2.47 -33.20
N GLN A 121 -0.43 3.57 -33.09
CA GLN A 121 0.99 3.53 -32.78
C GLN A 121 1.22 2.92 -31.39
N HIS A 122 0.51 3.39 -30.36
CA HIS A 122 0.58 2.83 -29.01
C HIS A 122 0.22 1.32 -28.97
N VAL A 123 -0.79 0.89 -29.71
CA VAL A 123 -1.16 -0.53 -29.88
C VAL A 123 -0.02 -1.32 -30.54
N ALA A 124 0.63 -0.78 -31.57
CA ALA A 124 1.75 -1.44 -32.26
C ALA A 124 3.02 -1.51 -31.39
N GLU A 125 3.34 -0.45 -30.64
CA GLU A 125 4.44 -0.42 -29.66
C GLU A 125 4.22 -1.47 -28.56
N ARG A 126 3.00 -1.56 -28.02
CA ARG A 126 2.63 -2.55 -27.00
C ARG A 126 2.61 -3.98 -27.55
N ALA A 127 2.16 -4.18 -28.78
CA ALA A 127 2.25 -5.47 -29.46
C ALA A 127 3.70 -5.92 -29.68
N ALA A 128 4.64 -4.99 -29.92
CA ALA A 128 6.07 -5.29 -30.01
C ALA A 128 6.71 -5.65 -28.65
N GLU A 129 6.17 -5.14 -27.54
CA GLU A 129 6.48 -5.59 -26.17
C GLU A 129 5.79 -6.92 -25.80
N GLY A 130 4.88 -7.42 -26.64
CA GLY A 130 4.09 -8.63 -26.39
C GLY A 130 3.03 -8.44 -25.30
N VAL A 131 2.38 -7.27 -25.25
CA VAL A 131 1.34 -6.89 -24.28
C VAL A 131 0.18 -6.12 -24.93
N VAL A 132 -0.99 -6.14 -24.28
CA VAL A 132 -2.17 -5.38 -24.71
C VAL A 132 -2.00 -3.86 -24.49
N PRO A 133 -2.68 -2.99 -25.26
CA PRO A 133 -2.66 -1.54 -25.04
C PRO A 133 -3.08 -1.16 -23.61
N LYS A 134 -2.65 0.00 -23.13
CA LYS A 134 -3.11 0.56 -21.85
C LYS A 134 -4.57 1.02 -21.98
N PRO A 135 -5.34 1.07 -20.89
CA PRO A 135 -6.68 1.67 -20.90
C PRO A 135 -6.62 3.14 -21.29
N LEU A 136 -7.73 3.67 -21.81
CA LEU A 136 -7.80 5.07 -22.26
C LEU A 136 -7.74 6.04 -21.08
N ALA A 137 -6.92 7.09 -21.25
CA ALA A 137 -6.83 8.23 -20.33
C ALA A 137 -8.05 9.16 -20.48
N PRO A 138 -8.37 10.02 -19.50
CA PRO A 138 -9.54 10.90 -19.55
C PRO A 138 -9.59 11.79 -20.80
N GLU A 139 -8.43 12.26 -21.25
CA GLU A 139 -8.26 13.09 -22.43
C GLU A 139 -8.57 12.30 -23.71
N HIS A 140 -8.05 11.07 -23.82
CA HIS A 140 -8.35 10.17 -24.94
C HIS A 140 -9.85 9.81 -24.99
N VAL A 141 -10.53 9.69 -23.85
CA VAL A 141 -11.98 9.46 -23.81
C VAL A 141 -12.75 10.72 -24.22
N ALA A 142 -12.27 11.92 -23.90
CA ALA A 142 -12.89 13.17 -24.36
C ALA A 142 -12.79 13.32 -25.90
N ASP A 143 -11.65 13.02 -26.49
CA ASP A 143 -11.47 13.06 -27.94
C ASP A 143 -12.20 11.90 -28.65
N LEU A 144 -12.25 10.71 -28.05
CA LEU A 144 -13.12 9.61 -28.49
C LEU A 144 -14.59 10.03 -28.56
N VAL A 145 -15.07 10.83 -27.60
CA VAL A 145 -16.44 11.37 -27.60
C VAL A 145 -16.69 12.34 -28.77
N GLU A 146 -15.71 13.13 -29.20
CA GLU A 146 -15.85 13.95 -30.42
C GLU A 146 -15.80 13.11 -31.70
N LEU A 147 -14.94 12.09 -31.76
CA LEU A 147 -14.93 11.10 -32.85
C LEU A 147 -16.27 10.35 -32.95
N MET A 148 -16.89 9.96 -31.83
CA MET A 148 -18.19 9.28 -31.82
C MET A 148 -19.37 10.19 -32.21
N LYS A 149 -19.22 11.52 -32.15
CA LYS A 149 -20.19 12.48 -32.71
C LYS A 149 -20.04 12.63 -34.23
N ASN A 150 -18.82 12.51 -34.76
CA ASN A 150 -18.50 12.68 -36.17
C ASN A 150 -17.60 11.53 -36.68
N PRO A 151 -18.12 10.29 -36.74
CA PRO A 151 -17.29 9.10 -36.97
C PRO A 151 -16.63 9.11 -38.35
N PRO A 152 -15.31 8.85 -38.43
CA PRO A 152 -14.65 8.56 -39.71
C PRO A 152 -15.19 7.26 -40.30
N ALA A 153 -15.44 7.26 -41.62
CA ALA A 153 -16.03 6.11 -42.30
C ALA A 153 -15.13 4.86 -42.22
N GLY A 154 -15.67 3.76 -41.71
CA GLY A 154 -14.95 2.50 -41.47
C GLY A 154 -14.38 2.34 -40.06
N GLU A 155 -14.47 3.37 -39.20
CA GLU A 155 -14.02 3.31 -37.79
C GLU A 155 -15.15 3.04 -36.79
N GLU A 156 -16.40 2.90 -37.27
CA GLU A 156 -17.60 2.88 -36.42
C GLU A 156 -17.55 1.79 -35.36
N ALA A 157 -17.11 0.58 -35.74
CA ALA A 157 -16.94 -0.54 -34.82
C ALA A 157 -15.76 -0.32 -33.85
N THR A 158 -14.64 0.24 -34.33
CA THR A 158 -13.46 0.57 -33.52
C THR A 158 -13.85 1.53 -32.37
N LEU A 159 -14.58 2.59 -32.69
CA LEU A 159 -14.98 3.62 -31.72
C LEU A 159 -15.93 3.06 -30.64
N VAL A 160 -16.86 2.18 -31.02
CA VAL A 160 -17.78 1.51 -30.08
C VAL A 160 -17.04 0.52 -29.18
N ASP A 161 -16.08 -0.24 -29.71
CA ASP A 161 -15.25 -1.16 -28.91
C ASP A 161 -14.38 -0.40 -27.89
N LEU A 162 -13.72 0.68 -28.33
CA LEU A 162 -12.92 1.56 -27.48
C LEU A 162 -13.72 2.10 -26.29
N LEU A 163 -14.91 2.65 -26.53
CA LEU A 163 -15.76 3.17 -25.44
C LEU A 163 -16.27 2.03 -24.54
N SER A 164 -16.62 0.88 -25.11
CA SER A 164 -17.17 -0.26 -24.38
C SER A 164 -16.14 -0.88 -23.44
N ASN A 165 -14.97 -1.22 -23.99
CA ASN A 165 -14.04 -2.21 -23.44
C ASN A 165 -12.66 -1.66 -23.06
N CYS A 166 -12.24 -0.49 -23.57
CA CYS A 166 -10.92 0.08 -23.31
C CYS A 166 -10.91 1.23 -22.28
N VAL A 167 -12.08 1.66 -21.79
CA VAL A 167 -12.21 2.65 -20.71
C VAL A 167 -12.34 1.96 -19.35
N PRO A 168 -11.59 2.39 -18.31
CA PRO A 168 -11.76 1.91 -16.94
C PRO A 168 -13.19 2.05 -16.39
N ALA A 169 -13.48 1.27 -15.34
CA ALA A 169 -14.77 1.25 -14.64
C ALA A 169 -14.77 2.18 -13.40
N GLY A 170 -15.86 2.14 -12.63
CA GLY A 170 -15.91 2.75 -11.29
C GLY A 170 -15.79 4.29 -11.29
N VAL A 171 -14.91 4.81 -10.43
CA VAL A 171 -14.66 6.26 -10.28
C VAL A 171 -13.30 6.71 -10.81
N ASP A 172 -12.79 6.08 -11.86
CA ASP A 172 -11.71 6.66 -12.66
C ASP A 172 -12.18 7.94 -13.39
N GLN A 173 -11.25 8.83 -13.74
CA GLN A 173 -11.57 10.06 -14.46
C GLN A 173 -11.96 9.80 -15.92
N ALA A 174 -11.44 8.73 -16.55
CA ALA A 174 -11.90 8.28 -17.86
C ALA A 174 -13.32 7.69 -17.79
N ALA A 175 -13.64 6.99 -16.68
CA ALA A 175 -15.00 6.55 -16.37
C ALA A 175 -15.95 7.75 -16.20
N TYR A 176 -15.53 8.84 -15.54
CA TYR A 176 -16.34 10.07 -15.43
C TYR A 176 -16.72 10.65 -16.79
N VAL A 177 -15.78 10.74 -17.74
CA VAL A 177 -16.05 11.25 -19.10
C VAL A 177 -17.01 10.32 -19.87
N LYS A 178 -16.79 9.00 -19.81
CA LYS A 178 -17.67 7.98 -20.39
C LYS A 178 -19.09 8.06 -19.82
N ALA A 179 -19.24 8.07 -18.49
CA ALA A 179 -20.53 8.16 -17.83
C ALA A 179 -21.26 9.47 -18.18
N SER A 180 -20.54 10.60 -18.25
CA SER A 180 -21.10 11.90 -18.64
C SER A 180 -21.66 11.89 -20.06
N PHE A 181 -20.89 11.36 -21.03
CA PHE A 181 -21.34 11.25 -22.43
C PHE A 181 -22.56 10.35 -22.59
N LEU A 182 -22.54 9.16 -21.98
CA LEU A 182 -23.66 8.22 -22.01
C LEU A 182 -24.91 8.82 -21.33
N THR A 183 -24.73 9.58 -20.25
CA THR A 183 -25.80 10.32 -19.55
C THR A 183 -26.45 11.35 -20.47
N SER A 184 -25.67 12.13 -21.23
CA SER A 184 -26.21 13.08 -22.21
C SER A 184 -26.96 12.40 -23.36
N ILE A 185 -26.56 11.19 -23.79
CA ILE A 185 -27.31 10.42 -24.79
C ILE A 185 -28.66 9.98 -24.24
N VAL A 186 -28.71 9.35 -23.05
CA VAL A 186 -29.98 8.84 -22.49
C VAL A 186 -30.94 9.97 -22.11
N LYS A 187 -30.45 11.12 -21.61
CA LYS A 187 -31.27 12.32 -21.40
C LYS A 187 -31.73 12.93 -22.73
N GLY A 188 -30.88 12.89 -23.77
CA GLY A 188 -31.17 13.40 -25.11
C GLY A 188 -30.60 14.79 -25.36
N ASP A 189 -29.67 15.25 -24.51
CA ASP A 189 -28.91 16.49 -24.70
C ASP A 189 -27.95 16.39 -25.90
N ILE A 190 -27.53 15.17 -26.25
CA ILE A 190 -26.63 14.85 -27.36
C ILE A 190 -27.18 13.64 -28.13
N SER A 191 -27.10 13.68 -29.46
CA SER A 191 -27.33 12.52 -30.33
C SER A 191 -26.02 11.93 -30.84
N CYS A 192 -25.86 10.60 -30.78
CA CYS A 192 -24.78 9.86 -31.41
C CYS A 192 -25.37 8.91 -32.46
N SER A 193 -24.70 8.71 -33.60
CA SER A 193 -25.12 7.75 -34.63
C SER A 193 -24.68 6.31 -34.35
N LEU A 194 -23.67 6.13 -33.49
CA LEU A 194 -23.07 4.82 -33.15
C LEU A 194 -23.69 4.18 -31.91
N VAL A 195 -24.24 5.00 -31.00
CA VAL A 195 -24.77 4.56 -29.70
C VAL A 195 -26.14 5.18 -29.49
N ASP A 196 -27.19 4.36 -29.57
CA ASP A 196 -28.54 4.77 -29.24
C ASP A 196 -28.79 4.82 -27.72
N LYS A 197 -29.99 5.26 -27.30
CA LYS A 197 -30.32 5.34 -25.87
C LYS A 197 -30.33 3.98 -25.16
N LYS A 198 -30.55 2.85 -25.85
CA LYS A 198 -30.59 1.51 -25.24
C LYS A 198 -29.18 0.97 -25.06
N ALA A 199 -28.35 1.09 -26.09
CA ALA A 199 -26.93 0.80 -26.02
C ALA A 199 -26.24 1.65 -24.94
N ALA A 200 -26.61 2.92 -24.79
CA ALA A 200 -26.07 3.78 -23.75
C ALA A 200 -26.42 3.31 -22.32
N VAL A 201 -27.64 2.81 -22.09
CA VAL A 201 -28.02 2.20 -20.79
C VAL A 201 -27.19 0.94 -20.51
N GLN A 202 -27.03 0.05 -21.50
CA GLN A 202 -26.21 -1.16 -21.37
C GLN A 202 -24.73 -0.85 -21.15
N MET A 203 -24.21 0.22 -21.77
CA MET A 203 -22.84 0.69 -21.52
C MET A 203 -22.68 1.31 -20.12
N LEU A 204 -23.71 1.97 -19.58
CA LEU A 204 -23.73 2.45 -18.19
C LEU A 204 -23.77 1.28 -17.20
N GLY A 205 -24.57 0.24 -17.45
CA GLY A 205 -24.63 -0.96 -16.60
C GLY A 205 -23.26 -1.64 -16.43
N LYS A 206 -22.53 -1.79 -17.55
CA LYS A 206 -21.17 -2.37 -17.59
C LYS A 206 -20.07 -1.56 -16.88
N MET A 207 -20.37 -0.41 -16.27
CA MET A 207 -19.37 0.40 -15.54
C MET A 207 -19.17 -0.03 -14.08
N VAL A 208 -19.85 -1.10 -13.64
CA VAL A 208 -19.75 -1.77 -12.32
C VAL A 208 -20.26 -0.93 -11.13
N GLY A 209 -20.00 0.38 -11.10
CA GLY A 209 -20.49 1.29 -10.07
C GLY A 209 -19.93 2.71 -10.21
N GLY A 210 -20.29 3.60 -9.28
CA GLY A 210 -19.83 4.99 -9.28
C GLY A 210 -20.64 5.89 -10.21
N TYR A 211 -19.98 6.54 -11.18
CA TYR A 211 -20.56 7.65 -11.95
C TYR A 211 -21.75 7.26 -12.86
N ASN A 212 -21.98 5.97 -13.08
CA ASN A 212 -23.14 5.42 -13.80
C ASN A 212 -24.42 5.32 -12.95
N VAL A 213 -24.28 5.13 -11.63
CA VAL A 213 -25.38 4.66 -10.75
C VAL A 213 -26.55 5.66 -10.73
N LEU A 214 -26.28 6.93 -10.45
CA LEU A 214 -27.33 7.96 -10.35
C LEU A 214 -28.13 8.11 -11.65
N THR A 215 -27.48 8.04 -12.81
CA THR A 215 -28.17 8.09 -14.11
C THR A 215 -29.09 6.90 -14.33
N LEU A 216 -28.68 5.68 -13.94
CA LEU A 216 -29.54 4.50 -14.02
C LEU A 216 -30.75 4.62 -13.06
N ILE A 217 -30.55 5.19 -11.87
CA ILE A 217 -31.64 5.42 -10.89
C ILE A 217 -32.63 6.48 -11.38
N GLU A 218 -32.16 7.58 -11.98
CA GLU A 218 -33.02 8.57 -12.64
C GLU A 218 -33.87 7.91 -13.74
N LEU A 219 -33.26 7.06 -14.58
CA LEU A 219 -33.92 6.39 -15.69
C LEU A 219 -35.03 5.41 -15.28
N LEU A 220 -35.13 5.00 -14.02
CA LEU A 220 -36.28 4.24 -13.51
C LEU A 220 -37.61 4.98 -13.68
N ASP A 221 -37.60 6.31 -13.89
CA ASP A 221 -38.83 7.10 -14.15
C ASP A 221 -39.11 7.29 -15.66
N SER A 222 -38.27 6.74 -16.55
CA SER A 222 -38.39 6.89 -18.00
C SER A 222 -39.25 5.78 -18.63
N PRO A 223 -40.39 6.09 -19.29
CA PRO A 223 -41.29 5.07 -19.84
C PRO A 223 -40.63 4.07 -20.82
N ASP A 224 -39.67 4.54 -21.62
CA ASP A 224 -39.02 3.74 -22.67
C ASP A 224 -37.70 3.07 -22.22
N LEU A 225 -37.13 3.48 -21.08
CA LEU A 225 -35.80 3.06 -20.62
C LEU A 225 -35.78 2.42 -19.23
N ALA A 226 -36.79 2.64 -18.39
CA ALA A 226 -36.85 2.07 -17.04
C ALA A 226 -36.73 0.54 -16.98
N PRO A 227 -37.32 -0.26 -17.90
CA PRO A 227 -37.11 -1.72 -17.91
C PRO A 227 -35.66 -2.13 -18.16
N LEU A 228 -34.91 -1.35 -18.95
CA LEU A 228 -33.48 -1.59 -19.20
C LEU A 228 -32.65 -1.12 -18.00
N ALA A 229 -32.91 0.09 -17.49
CA ALA A 229 -32.19 0.62 -16.34
C ALA A 229 -32.37 -0.26 -15.09
N ALA A 230 -33.56 -0.85 -14.89
CA ALA A 230 -33.80 -1.87 -13.87
C ALA A 230 -32.98 -3.14 -14.11
N ALA A 231 -32.97 -3.69 -15.33
CA ALA A 231 -32.20 -4.89 -15.66
C ALA A 231 -30.69 -4.72 -15.41
N GLU A 232 -30.12 -3.53 -15.67
CA GLU A 232 -28.73 -3.23 -15.30
C GLU A 232 -28.56 -3.09 -13.77
N LEU A 233 -29.41 -2.30 -13.10
CA LEU A 233 -29.32 -2.06 -11.65
C LEU A 233 -29.45 -3.34 -10.80
N LYS A 234 -30.25 -4.31 -11.23
CA LYS A 234 -30.37 -5.63 -10.59
C LYS A 234 -29.02 -6.33 -10.38
N ASN A 235 -28.05 -6.07 -11.27
CA ASN A 235 -26.73 -6.71 -11.27
C ASN A 235 -25.61 -5.82 -10.67
N ILE A 236 -25.89 -4.55 -10.35
CA ILE A 236 -24.92 -3.63 -9.74
C ILE A 236 -24.94 -3.82 -8.22
N THR A 237 -23.83 -4.30 -7.65
CA THR A 237 -23.65 -4.47 -6.20
C THR A 237 -23.08 -3.23 -5.51
N LEU A 238 -22.31 -2.39 -6.23
CA LEU A 238 -21.67 -1.15 -5.75
C LEU A 238 -22.65 0.03 -5.55
N MET A 239 -23.82 -0.25 -4.98
CA MET A 239 -24.88 0.74 -4.75
C MET A 239 -24.61 1.67 -3.56
N PHE A 240 -23.91 1.17 -2.53
CA PHE A 240 -23.65 1.88 -1.26
C PHE A 240 -24.91 2.63 -0.75
N ASP A 241 -24.83 3.93 -0.49
CA ASP A 241 -25.96 4.75 -0.04
C ASP A 241 -27.01 5.02 -1.12
N SER A 242 -26.68 4.95 -2.41
CA SER A 242 -27.66 5.07 -3.50
C SER A 242 -28.61 3.87 -3.61
N PHE A 243 -28.44 2.86 -2.74
CA PHE A 243 -29.53 1.95 -2.37
C PHE A 243 -30.79 2.73 -1.92
N TYR A 244 -30.63 3.76 -1.08
CA TYR A 244 -31.75 4.52 -0.52
C TYR A 244 -32.48 5.38 -1.57
N ASP A 245 -31.82 5.78 -2.64
CA ASP A 245 -32.45 6.50 -3.77
C ASP A 245 -33.44 5.59 -4.53
N VAL A 246 -33.07 4.32 -4.75
CA VAL A 246 -33.95 3.29 -5.32
C VAL A 246 -35.05 2.90 -4.33
N GLU A 247 -34.70 2.75 -3.06
CA GLU A 247 -35.64 2.44 -1.98
C GLU A 247 -36.74 3.51 -1.85
N ALA A 248 -36.37 4.80 -1.93
CA ALA A 248 -37.29 5.93 -1.93
C ALA A 248 -38.24 5.89 -3.15
N LYS A 249 -37.73 5.58 -4.35
CA LYS A 249 -38.55 5.40 -5.57
C LYS A 249 -39.52 4.21 -5.44
N ALA A 250 -39.06 3.10 -4.87
CA ALA A 250 -39.89 1.91 -4.63
C ALA A 250 -41.01 2.22 -3.62
N LYS A 251 -40.69 2.90 -2.51
CA LYS A 251 -41.66 3.36 -1.50
C LYS A 251 -42.63 4.42 -2.05
N ALA A 252 -42.18 5.29 -2.94
CA ALA A 252 -43.03 6.25 -3.67
C ALA A 252 -43.95 5.60 -4.72
N GLY A 253 -43.73 4.33 -5.06
CA GLY A 253 -44.65 3.52 -5.85
C GLY A 253 -44.11 3.00 -7.18
N ASN A 254 -42.93 3.47 -7.64
CA ASN A 254 -42.33 3.09 -8.92
C ASN A 254 -42.18 1.56 -9.02
N ALA A 255 -42.73 0.96 -10.08
CA ALA A 255 -42.77 -0.50 -10.25
C ALA A 255 -41.37 -1.08 -10.50
N HIS A 256 -40.58 -0.47 -11.38
CA HIS A 256 -39.23 -0.92 -11.70
C HIS A 256 -38.27 -0.77 -10.52
N ALA A 257 -38.43 0.27 -9.71
CA ALA A 257 -37.68 0.38 -8.46
C ALA A 257 -38.01 -0.75 -7.46
N LYS A 258 -39.27 -1.21 -7.40
CA LYS A 258 -39.65 -2.40 -6.59
C LYS A 258 -39.07 -3.69 -7.17
N GLU A 259 -39.06 -3.86 -8.50
CA GLU A 259 -38.44 -5.00 -9.18
C GLU A 259 -36.94 -5.11 -8.88
N VAL A 260 -36.24 -3.97 -8.79
CA VAL A 260 -34.82 -3.92 -8.40
C VAL A 260 -34.63 -4.28 -6.92
N ILE A 261 -35.39 -3.69 -5.99
CA ILE A 261 -35.31 -4.01 -4.55
C ILE A 261 -35.64 -5.49 -4.29
N GLN A 262 -36.65 -6.05 -4.96
CA GLN A 262 -37.03 -7.46 -4.86
C GLN A 262 -35.90 -8.38 -5.37
N SER A 263 -35.34 -8.07 -6.53
CA SER A 263 -34.20 -8.79 -7.12
C SER A 263 -32.97 -8.84 -6.23
N TRP A 264 -32.60 -7.70 -5.61
CA TRP A 264 -31.54 -7.66 -4.62
C TRP A 264 -31.89 -8.47 -3.36
N ALA A 265 -33.14 -8.43 -2.90
CA ALA A 265 -33.60 -9.18 -1.73
C ALA A 265 -33.65 -10.71 -1.96
N GLU A 266 -33.83 -11.14 -3.21
CA GLU A 266 -33.74 -12.54 -3.65
C GLU A 266 -32.30 -12.96 -4.03
N GLY A 267 -31.41 -12.00 -4.26
CA GLY A 267 -30.01 -12.23 -4.62
C GLY A 267 -29.78 -12.62 -6.06
N GLU A 268 -30.59 -12.13 -7.02
CA GLU A 268 -30.50 -12.48 -8.45
C GLU A 268 -29.08 -12.28 -9.03
N TRP A 269 -28.34 -11.25 -8.59
CA TRP A 269 -26.95 -11.00 -9.00
C TRP A 269 -26.00 -12.18 -8.71
N PHE A 270 -26.27 -12.93 -7.64
CA PHE A 270 -25.48 -14.09 -7.22
C PHE A 270 -26.00 -15.37 -7.86
N THR A 271 -27.33 -15.58 -7.87
CA THR A 271 -27.94 -16.81 -8.40
C THR A 271 -27.86 -16.92 -9.91
N SER A 272 -27.82 -15.80 -10.63
CA SER A 272 -27.59 -15.77 -12.10
C SER A 272 -26.14 -16.08 -12.49
N THR A 273 -25.18 -15.94 -11.56
CA THR A 273 -23.78 -16.32 -11.79
C THR A 273 -23.61 -17.84 -11.58
N PRO A 274 -22.92 -18.58 -12.46
CA PRO A 274 -22.75 -20.03 -12.33
C PRO A 274 -22.10 -20.46 -11.01
N GLU A 275 -22.49 -21.63 -10.50
CA GLU A 275 -21.83 -22.22 -9.34
C GLU A 275 -20.45 -22.79 -9.67
N VAL A 276 -19.59 -22.88 -8.66
CA VAL A 276 -18.31 -23.57 -8.76
C VAL A 276 -18.57 -25.01 -9.21
N PRO A 277 -17.93 -25.52 -10.28
CA PRO A 277 -18.20 -26.88 -10.74
C PRO A 277 -17.83 -27.94 -9.70
N GLU A 278 -18.59 -29.04 -9.63
CA GLU A 278 -18.25 -30.22 -8.82
C GLU A 278 -16.87 -30.82 -9.19
N LYS A 279 -16.44 -30.58 -10.42
CA LYS A 279 -15.19 -31.07 -11.04
C LYS A 279 -14.55 -29.96 -11.86
N ILE A 280 -13.30 -29.62 -11.58
CA ILE A 280 -12.52 -28.60 -12.30
C ILE A 280 -11.23 -29.26 -12.83
N THR A 281 -11.13 -29.42 -14.14
CA THR A 281 -9.93 -29.98 -14.79
C THR A 281 -8.91 -28.88 -15.07
N VAL A 282 -7.68 -29.03 -14.60
CA VAL A 282 -6.59 -28.05 -14.78
C VAL A 282 -5.26 -28.71 -15.16
N THR A 283 -4.41 -27.96 -15.85
CA THR A 283 -2.99 -28.33 -16.07
C THR A 283 -2.12 -27.70 -15.00
N VAL A 284 -1.23 -28.49 -14.38
CA VAL A 284 -0.37 -28.05 -13.28
C VAL A 284 0.85 -27.26 -13.78
N PHE A 285 0.99 -26.00 -13.33
CA PHE A 285 2.25 -25.26 -13.36
C PHE A 285 2.93 -25.35 -11.98
N LYS A 286 3.79 -26.35 -11.81
CA LYS A 286 4.50 -26.64 -10.55
C LYS A 286 5.77 -25.81 -10.43
N VAL A 287 5.95 -25.13 -9.30
CA VAL A 287 7.21 -24.50 -8.88
C VAL A 287 7.70 -25.19 -7.60
N THR A 288 8.92 -25.70 -7.61
CA THR A 288 9.50 -26.41 -6.47
C THR A 288 10.07 -25.44 -5.43
N GLY A 289 9.99 -25.83 -4.16
CA GLY A 289 10.47 -25.03 -3.02
C GLY A 289 9.58 -23.84 -2.68
N GLU A 290 10.19 -22.71 -2.35
CA GLU A 290 9.48 -21.48 -1.94
C GLU A 290 9.33 -20.49 -3.11
N THR A 291 8.08 -20.19 -3.46
CA THR A 291 7.70 -19.03 -4.29
C THR A 291 7.53 -17.82 -3.39
N ASN A 292 8.50 -16.90 -3.43
CA ASN A 292 8.38 -15.61 -2.78
C ASN A 292 7.59 -14.63 -3.64
N THR A 293 6.93 -13.65 -3.03
CA THR A 293 6.26 -12.57 -3.79
C THR A 293 7.22 -11.67 -4.57
N ASP A 294 8.52 -11.63 -4.23
CA ASP A 294 9.56 -11.03 -5.08
C ASP A 294 9.86 -11.87 -6.34
N ASP A 295 9.62 -13.19 -6.35
CA ASP A 295 9.74 -14.00 -7.57
C ASP A 295 8.60 -13.73 -8.56
N LEU A 296 7.38 -13.53 -8.04
CA LEU A 296 6.17 -13.25 -8.84
C LEU A 296 6.08 -11.79 -9.31
N SER A 297 6.70 -10.86 -8.58
CA SER A 297 6.59 -9.42 -8.80
C SER A 297 7.85 -8.70 -8.30
N PRO A 298 8.97 -8.74 -9.04
CA PRO A 298 10.27 -8.33 -8.53
C PRO A 298 10.38 -6.86 -8.13
N ALA A 299 11.16 -6.57 -7.09
CA ALA A 299 11.33 -5.23 -6.54
C ALA A 299 11.83 -4.18 -7.56
N PRO A 300 12.80 -4.45 -8.46
CA PRO A 300 13.22 -3.47 -9.48
C PRO A 300 12.10 -3.02 -10.43
N ASP A 301 11.06 -3.84 -10.57
CA ASP A 301 9.91 -3.65 -11.47
C ASP A 301 8.69 -3.08 -10.75
N ALA A 302 8.83 -2.67 -9.48
CA ALA A 302 7.72 -2.09 -8.69
C ALA A 302 7.02 -0.89 -9.36
N TRP A 303 7.74 -0.19 -10.24
CA TRP A 303 7.27 0.95 -11.03
C TRP A 303 6.19 0.60 -12.07
N SER A 304 6.13 -0.63 -12.58
CA SER A 304 5.18 -1.05 -13.61
C SER A 304 3.91 -1.71 -13.05
N ARG A 305 3.83 -1.94 -11.73
CA ARG A 305 2.74 -2.69 -11.08
C ARG A 305 1.29 -2.30 -11.44
N PRO A 306 0.93 -1.02 -11.69
CA PRO A 306 -0.42 -0.65 -12.14
C PRO A 306 -0.73 -1.11 -13.57
N ASP A 307 0.29 -1.26 -14.42
CA ASP A 307 0.19 -1.79 -15.78
C ASP A 307 0.33 -3.32 -15.73
N ILE A 308 -0.72 -3.99 -15.26
CA ILE A 308 -0.74 -5.44 -14.98
C ILE A 308 -0.15 -6.28 -16.14
N PRO A 309 -0.52 -6.07 -17.42
CA PRO A 309 0.05 -6.84 -18.54
C PRO A 309 1.56 -6.68 -18.70
N LEU A 310 2.08 -5.46 -18.49
CA LEU A 310 3.51 -5.16 -18.56
C LEU A 310 4.27 -5.72 -17.34
N HIS A 311 3.67 -5.63 -16.15
CA HIS A 311 4.28 -6.14 -14.94
C HIS A 311 4.32 -7.69 -14.90
N ALA A 312 3.32 -8.35 -15.50
CA ALA A 312 3.28 -9.80 -15.61
C ALA A 312 4.51 -10.37 -16.33
N LYS A 313 5.07 -9.66 -17.32
CA LYS A 313 6.31 -10.04 -18.04
C LYS A 313 7.53 -10.22 -17.11
N ALA A 314 7.49 -9.69 -15.88
CA ALA A 314 8.55 -9.84 -14.88
C ALA A 314 8.38 -11.06 -13.95
N MET A 315 7.24 -11.76 -14.00
CA MET A 315 6.94 -12.93 -13.18
C MET A 315 7.91 -14.08 -13.47
N TYR A 316 8.63 -14.53 -12.44
CA TYR A 316 9.72 -15.51 -12.54
C TYR A 316 10.75 -15.20 -13.66
N LYS A 317 11.08 -13.92 -13.89
CA LYS A 317 12.13 -13.51 -14.86
C LYS A 317 13.54 -14.05 -14.55
N HIS A 318 13.72 -14.63 -13.36
CA HIS A 318 14.93 -15.35 -12.96
C HIS A 318 14.64 -16.86 -13.06
N PRO A 319 15.42 -17.64 -13.83
CA PRO A 319 15.17 -19.06 -14.04
C PRO A 319 15.01 -19.86 -12.74
N ARG A 320 14.09 -20.84 -12.78
CA ARG A 320 13.81 -21.77 -11.69
C ARG A 320 14.00 -23.20 -12.17
N GLU A 321 13.92 -24.15 -11.25
CA GLU A 321 13.83 -25.57 -11.62
C GLU A 321 12.56 -25.80 -12.47
N GLY A 322 12.68 -26.60 -13.53
CA GLY A 322 11.59 -26.91 -14.45
C GLY A 322 11.30 -25.89 -15.57
N PHE A 323 11.73 -24.62 -15.47
CA PHE A 323 11.49 -23.63 -16.53
C PHE A 323 12.45 -22.42 -16.51
N THR A 324 12.78 -21.91 -17.71
CA THR A 324 13.60 -20.69 -17.91
C THR A 324 12.79 -19.44 -18.24
N ASN A 325 11.57 -19.60 -18.78
CA ASN A 325 10.59 -18.53 -18.99
C ASN A 325 9.21 -19.05 -18.56
N ALA A 326 8.55 -18.33 -17.65
CA ALA A 326 7.23 -18.73 -17.15
C ALA A 326 6.11 -18.50 -18.16
N GLU A 327 6.17 -17.43 -18.97
CA GLU A 327 5.15 -17.13 -19.98
C GLU A 327 5.12 -18.21 -21.06
N GLU A 328 6.26 -18.50 -21.68
CA GLU A 328 6.40 -19.58 -22.68
C GLU A 328 5.92 -20.92 -22.11
N LYS A 329 6.28 -21.25 -20.86
CA LYS A 329 5.84 -22.50 -20.23
C LYS A 329 4.32 -22.51 -19.96
N ILE A 330 3.72 -21.42 -19.51
CA ILE A 330 2.27 -21.36 -19.27
C ILE A 330 1.49 -21.45 -20.59
N GLU A 331 1.96 -20.81 -21.67
CA GLU A 331 1.34 -20.95 -23.00
C GLU A 331 1.54 -22.35 -23.61
N GLU A 332 2.65 -23.04 -23.33
CA GLU A 332 2.82 -24.47 -23.63
C GLU A 332 1.80 -25.33 -22.88
N LEU A 333 1.59 -25.09 -21.57
CA LEU A 333 0.64 -25.85 -20.76
C LEU A 333 -0.83 -25.64 -21.18
N LYS A 334 -1.19 -24.43 -21.64
CA LYS A 334 -2.53 -24.10 -22.16
C LYS A 334 -2.88 -24.89 -23.43
N GLN A 335 -1.89 -25.33 -24.22
CA GLN A 335 -2.14 -26.15 -25.42
C GLN A 335 -2.76 -27.51 -25.11
N LYS A 336 -2.78 -27.94 -23.84
CA LYS A 336 -3.54 -29.13 -23.38
C LYS A 336 -5.06 -28.92 -23.32
N GLY A 337 -5.57 -27.70 -23.52
CA GLY A 337 -7.02 -27.41 -23.56
C GLY A 337 -7.68 -27.26 -22.18
N HIS A 338 -6.91 -26.98 -21.13
CA HIS A 338 -7.39 -26.77 -19.77
C HIS A 338 -6.79 -25.49 -19.16
N PRO A 339 -7.48 -24.81 -18.22
CA PRO A 339 -6.90 -23.74 -17.42
C PRO A 339 -5.64 -24.21 -16.68
N VAL A 340 -4.72 -23.28 -16.42
CA VAL A 340 -3.44 -23.58 -15.75
C VAL A 340 -3.52 -23.20 -14.26
N ALA A 341 -3.23 -24.14 -13.37
CA ALA A 341 -3.19 -23.90 -11.93
C ALA A 341 -1.74 -23.68 -11.44
N LEU A 342 -1.52 -22.66 -10.60
CA LEU A 342 -0.24 -22.47 -9.92
C LEU A 342 -0.14 -23.47 -8.76
N VAL A 343 0.90 -24.30 -8.74
CA VAL A 343 1.15 -25.27 -7.68
C VAL A 343 2.55 -25.06 -7.10
N GLY A 344 2.71 -25.05 -5.77
CA GLY A 344 4.03 -24.91 -5.16
C GLY A 344 4.13 -25.48 -3.75
N ASP A 345 5.35 -25.77 -3.29
CA ASP A 345 5.55 -26.38 -1.97
C ASP A 345 5.32 -25.37 -0.83
N VAL A 346 5.84 -24.14 -0.98
CA VAL A 346 5.46 -22.97 -0.18
C VAL A 346 5.20 -21.77 -1.09
N VAL A 347 4.04 -21.12 -0.97
CA VAL A 347 3.57 -20.10 -1.94
C VAL A 347 3.25 -18.76 -1.27
N GLY A 348 3.76 -17.66 -1.84
CA GLY A 348 3.28 -16.31 -1.56
C GLY A 348 3.95 -15.58 -0.39
N THR A 349 5.14 -16.03 0.05
CA THR A 349 5.83 -15.47 1.22
C THR A 349 6.29 -14.02 1.03
N GLY A 350 6.51 -13.31 2.15
CA GLY A 350 7.13 -11.98 2.19
C GLY A 350 6.15 -10.81 2.11
N SER A 351 5.99 -10.23 0.93
CA SER A 351 5.44 -8.89 0.71
C SER A 351 3.98 -8.92 0.26
N SER A 352 3.14 -8.06 0.84
CA SER A 352 1.71 -7.88 0.52
C SER A 352 1.42 -7.27 -0.87
N ARG A 353 2.35 -7.39 -1.83
CA ARG A 353 2.23 -6.76 -3.15
C ARG A 353 1.17 -7.49 -3.99
N LYS A 354 -0.03 -6.90 -4.14
CA LYS A 354 -1.12 -7.46 -4.97
C LYS A 354 -0.70 -7.71 -6.42
N SER A 355 0.33 -7.03 -6.91
CA SER A 355 0.98 -7.30 -8.19
C SER A 355 1.47 -8.74 -8.36
N ALA A 356 1.83 -9.46 -7.29
CA ALA A 356 2.17 -10.89 -7.38
C ALA A 356 0.95 -11.73 -7.81
N THR A 357 -0.20 -11.52 -7.17
CA THR A 357 -1.49 -12.11 -7.58
C THR A 357 -1.91 -11.64 -8.97
N ASN A 358 -1.82 -10.34 -9.26
CA ASN A 358 -2.19 -9.80 -10.57
C ASN A 358 -1.37 -10.42 -11.71
N SER A 359 -0.06 -10.66 -11.52
CA SER A 359 0.78 -11.36 -12.51
C SER A 359 0.34 -12.80 -12.73
N VAL A 360 0.07 -13.55 -11.65
CA VAL A 360 -0.43 -14.95 -11.75
C VAL A 360 -1.75 -14.97 -12.51
N LEU A 361 -2.74 -14.19 -12.05
CA LEU A 361 -4.07 -14.16 -12.64
C LEU A 361 -4.09 -13.59 -14.06
N TRP A 362 -3.14 -12.71 -14.44
CA TRP A 362 -2.99 -12.28 -15.83
C TRP A 362 -2.78 -13.49 -16.77
N TYR A 363 -1.93 -14.44 -16.38
CA TYR A 363 -1.67 -15.64 -17.17
C TYR A 363 -2.69 -16.76 -16.94
N THR A 364 -3.18 -16.99 -15.71
CA THR A 364 -3.99 -18.16 -15.35
C THR A 364 -5.49 -17.92 -15.18
N GLY A 365 -5.92 -16.67 -15.00
CA GLY A 365 -7.31 -16.29 -14.74
C GLY A 365 -8.04 -15.74 -15.95
N ASP A 366 -9.25 -15.24 -15.69
CA ASP A 366 -10.27 -14.88 -16.67
C ASP A 366 -10.45 -13.36 -16.80
N PRO A 367 -10.76 -12.82 -18.00
CA PRO A 367 -11.05 -11.40 -18.20
C PRO A 367 -12.32 -10.94 -17.47
N ILE A 368 -12.26 -9.78 -16.82
CA ILE A 368 -13.43 -9.17 -16.16
C ILE A 368 -14.20 -8.31 -17.19
N PRO A 369 -15.50 -8.59 -17.47
CA PRO A 369 -16.29 -7.81 -18.41
C PRO A 369 -16.36 -6.32 -18.02
N GLY A 370 -16.04 -5.42 -18.95
CA GLY A 370 -16.07 -3.97 -18.73
C GLY A 370 -14.86 -3.39 -17.97
N VAL A 371 -13.91 -4.22 -17.50
CA VAL A 371 -12.71 -3.77 -16.77
C VAL A 371 -11.44 -4.12 -17.57
N PRO A 372 -10.86 -3.18 -18.35
CA PRO A 372 -9.68 -3.46 -19.16
C PRO A 372 -8.47 -3.85 -18.30
N ASN A 373 -7.66 -4.77 -18.84
CA ASN A 373 -6.34 -5.16 -18.33
C ASN A 373 -6.29 -5.73 -16.88
N LYS A 374 -7.43 -6.07 -16.28
CA LYS A 374 -7.53 -6.81 -15.01
C LYS A 374 -8.19 -8.18 -15.25
N LYS A 375 -7.86 -9.14 -14.39
CA LYS A 375 -8.39 -10.51 -14.39
C LYS A 375 -8.72 -10.98 -12.98
N SER A 376 -9.61 -11.96 -12.90
CA SER A 376 -10.07 -12.64 -11.68
C SER A 376 -10.03 -14.16 -11.86
N GLY A 377 -10.47 -14.93 -10.86
CA GLY A 377 -10.60 -16.38 -10.99
C GLY A 377 -9.26 -17.12 -10.94
N GLY A 378 -9.14 -18.24 -11.66
CA GLY A 378 -7.97 -19.11 -11.62
C GLY A 378 -7.85 -19.97 -10.35
N VAL A 379 -6.79 -20.77 -10.27
CA VAL A 379 -6.58 -21.78 -9.21
C VAL A 379 -5.14 -21.71 -8.67
N CYS A 380 -4.98 -21.82 -7.35
CA CYS A 380 -3.69 -21.89 -6.68
C CYS A 380 -3.67 -22.95 -5.57
N ILE A 381 -2.67 -23.83 -5.57
CA ILE A 381 -2.54 -24.96 -4.66
C ILE A 381 -1.18 -24.92 -3.98
N GLY A 382 -1.15 -24.89 -2.64
CA GLY A 382 0.10 -24.87 -1.87
C GLY A 382 0.27 -26.09 -0.96
N GLY A 383 1.50 -26.56 -0.78
CA GLY A 383 1.85 -27.34 0.43
C GLY A 383 1.75 -26.48 1.70
N LYS A 384 2.08 -25.18 1.56
CA LYS A 384 1.69 -24.10 2.46
C LYS A 384 1.47 -22.81 1.65
N VAL A 385 0.46 -22.02 1.98
CA VAL A 385 0.20 -20.70 1.39
C VAL A 385 0.34 -19.63 2.47
N ALA A 386 1.06 -18.55 2.18
CA ALA A 386 1.22 -17.44 3.13
C ALA A 386 -0.12 -16.68 3.31
N PRO A 387 -0.54 -16.32 4.54
CA PRO A 387 -1.90 -15.82 4.80
C PRO A 387 -2.29 -14.59 3.99
N ILE A 388 -1.39 -13.62 3.85
CA ILE A 388 -1.64 -12.40 3.06
C ILE A 388 -1.86 -12.73 1.58
N PHE A 389 -1.15 -13.75 1.06
CA PHE A 389 -1.31 -14.19 -0.33
C PHE A 389 -2.60 -15.00 -0.51
N PHE A 390 -2.94 -15.89 0.43
CA PHE A 390 -4.23 -16.59 0.47
C PHE A 390 -5.38 -15.58 0.39
N ASN A 391 -5.37 -14.57 1.28
CA ASN A 391 -6.36 -13.50 1.29
C ASN A 391 -6.38 -12.71 -0.02
N THR A 392 -5.23 -12.37 -0.59
CA THR A 392 -5.18 -11.62 -1.86
C THR A 392 -5.69 -12.44 -3.06
N MET A 393 -5.64 -13.78 -3.00
CA MET A 393 -6.19 -14.68 -4.01
C MET A 393 -7.71 -14.86 -3.85
N GLU A 394 -8.22 -15.10 -2.64
CA GLU A 394 -9.67 -15.23 -2.36
C GLU A 394 -10.42 -13.89 -2.63
N ASP A 395 -9.80 -12.75 -2.30
CA ASP A 395 -10.32 -11.41 -2.64
C ASP A 395 -10.39 -11.14 -4.14
N ALA A 396 -9.62 -11.87 -4.97
CA ALA A 396 -9.59 -11.77 -6.43
C ALA A 396 -10.39 -12.90 -7.14
N GLY A 397 -11.14 -13.70 -6.37
CA GLY A 397 -12.02 -14.75 -6.88
C GLY A 397 -11.32 -16.06 -7.26
N ALA A 398 -10.05 -16.22 -6.90
CA ALA A 398 -9.30 -17.44 -7.19
C ALA A 398 -9.64 -18.55 -6.19
N LEU A 399 -9.77 -19.79 -6.68
CA LEU A 399 -9.85 -20.95 -5.80
C LEU A 399 -8.46 -21.25 -5.23
N VAL A 400 -8.27 -21.00 -3.93
CA VAL A 400 -6.99 -21.18 -3.24
C VAL A 400 -7.15 -22.12 -2.03
N PHE A 401 -6.28 -23.13 -1.93
CA PHE A 401 -6.31 -24.10 -0.83
C PHE A 401 -4.94 -24.74 -0.56
N GLU A 402 -4.83 -25.42 0.58
CA GLU A 402 -3.64 -26.17 1.01
C GLU A 402 -3.88 -27.68 0.93
N CYS A 403 -2.92 -28.44 0.41
CA CYS A 403 -2.98 -29.92 0.34
C CYS A 403 -1.57 -30.52 0.22
N ASP A 404 -1.43 -31.85 0.20
CA ASP A 404 -0.16 -32.43 -0.26
C ASP A 404 -0.01 -32.19 -1.77
N VAL A 405 1.14 -31.62 -2.16
CA VAL A 405 1.52 -31.27 -3.52
C VAL A 405 2.72 -32.08 -4.03
N ASN A 406 3.18 -33.11 -3.29
CA ASN A 406 4.30 -33.96 -3.68
C ASN A 406 4.02 -34.81 -4.93
N GLN A 407 2.75 -35.20 -5.16
CA GLN A 407 2.35 -36.00 -6.33
C GLN A 407 1.96 -35.15 -7.56
N LEU A 408 2.05 -33.81 -7.46
CA LEU A 408 1.64 -32.86 -8.49
C LEU A 408 2.86 -32.28 -9.22
N ASN A 409 3.05 -32.65 -10.49
CA ASN A 409 4.25 -32.36 -11.27
C ASN A 409 3.96 -31.37 -12.40
N MET A 410 5.01 -30.72 -12.92
CA MET A 410 4.89 -29.78 -14.04
C MET A 410 4.23 -30.45 -15.26
N GLY A 411 3.08 -29.93 -15.66
CA GLY A 411 2.30 -30.41 -16.80
C GLY A 411 1.40 -31.61 -16.52
N ASP A 412 1.25 -32.07 -15.27
CA ASP A 412 0.18 -33.01 -14.92
C ASP A 412 -1.20 -32.40 -15.24
N VAL A 413 -2.15 -33.23 -15.67
CA VAL A 413 -3.57 -32.84 -15.78
C VAL A 413 -4.31 -33.49 -14.61
N ILE A 414 -5.04 -32.68 -13.85
CA ILE A 414 -5.73 -33.10 -12.63
C ILE A 414 -7.18 -32.63 -12.63
N GLU A 415 -8.05 -33.42 -12.02
CA GLU A 415 -9.42 -33.05 -11.68
C GLU A 415 -9.49 -32.68 -10.19
N ILE A 416 -9.82 -31.42 -9.90
CA ILE A 416 -10.10 -30.95 -8.55
C ILE A 416 -11.60 -31.14 -8.31
N GLN A 417 -11.97 -31.68 -7.14
CA GLN A 417 -13.36 -31.87 -6.70
C GLN A 417 -13.60 -31.00 -5.46
N PRO A 418 -14.00 -29.71 -5.60
CA PRO A 418 -13.99 -28.74 -4.49
C PRO A 418 -14.86 -29.15 -3.30
N TYR A 419 -16.04 -29.69 -3.59
CA TYR A 419 -17.03 -30.14 -2.61
C TYR A 419 -16.69 -31.48 -1.95
N ALA A 420 -15.83 -32.28 -2.57
CA ALA A 420 -15.40 -33.59 -2.05
C ALA A 420 -14.03 -33.54 -1.36
N GLY A 421 -13.32 -32.41 -1.45
CA GLY A 421 -11.98 -32.23 -0.88
C GLY A 421 -10.91 -33.11 -1.54
N LYS A 422 -10.96 -33.33 -2.87
CA LYS A 422 -10.10 -34.30 -3.56
C LYS A 422 -9.42 -33.76 -4.81
N ILE A 423 -8.18 -34.16 -5.02
CA ILE A 423 -7.48 -34.07 -6.30
C ILE A 423 -7.34 -35.48 -6.88
N VAL A 424 -7.87 -35.67 -8.09
CA VAL A 424 -7.78 -36.91 -8.88
C VAL A 424 -6.82 -36.71 -10.05
N LYS A 425 -5.95 -37.69 -10.28
CA LYS A 425 -5.03 -37.77 -11.43
C LYS A 425 -5.10 -39.17 -12.01
N ASP A 426 -5.22 -39.29 -13.33
CA ASP A 426 -5.27 -40.57 -14.06
C ASP A 426 -6.35 -41.58 -13.57
N GLY A 427 -7.34 -41.09 -12.81
CA GLY A 427 -8.42 -41.88 -12.19
C GLY A 427 -8.23 -42.19 -10.70
N GLU A 428 -7.05 -41.93 -10.12
CA GLU A 428 -6.72 -42.19 -8.72
C GLU A 428 -6.71 -40.88 -7.89
N VAL A 429 -7.09 -40.96 -6.61
CA VAL A 429 -6.99 -39.82 -5.68
C VAL A 429 -5.53 -39.66 -5.26
N VAL A 430 -4.90 -38.53 -5.61
CA VAL A 430 -3.48 -38.25 -5.32
C VAL A 430 -3.28 -37.28 -4.15
N SER A 431 -4.34 -36.57 -3.74
CA SER A 431 -4.34 -35.70 -2.56
C SER A 431 -5.77 -35.47 -2.06
N ASP A 432 -5.94 -35.45 -0.74
CA ASP A 432 -7.14 -34.98 -0.06
C ASP A 432 -6.87 -33.59 0.53
N PHE A 433 -7.89 -32.73 0.60
CA PHE A 433 -7.82 -31.37 1.13
C PHE A 433 -9.12 -30.94 1.82
N ALA A 434 -9.02 -29.89 2.63
CA ALA A 434 -10.17 -29.17 3.15
C ALA A 434 -10.12 -27.72 2.66
N LEU A 435 -11.29 -27.12 2.42
CA LEU A 435 -11.37 -25.67 2.26
C LEU A 435 -11.21 -25.02 3.64
N LYS A 436 -10.61 -23.83 3.68
CA LYS A 436 -10.50 -22.99 4.90
C LYS A 436 -11.90 -22.69 5.50
N SER A 437 -12.88 -22.51 4.61
CA SER A 437 -14.30 -22.35 4.90
C SER A 437 -15.07 -22.66 3.62
N ASP A 438 -16.25 -23.28 3.72
CA ASP A 438 -17.14 -23.51 2.57
C ASP A 438 -17.57 -22.20 1.89
N VAL A 439 -17.52 -21.08 2.61
CA VAL A 439 -17.80 -19.73 2.08
C VAL A 439 -16.90 -19.38 0.90
N LEU A 440 -15.69 -19.94 0.80
CA LEU A 440 -14.81 -19.76 -0.36
C LEU A 440 -15.49 -20.13 -1.70
N LEU A 441 -16.47 -21.05 -1.69
CA LEU A 441 -17.25 -21.41 -2.87
C LEU A 441 -18.23 -20.29 -3.29
N ASP A 442 -18.78 -19.55 -2.32
CA ASP A 442 -19.54 -18.32 -2.59
C ASP A 442 -18.63 -17.18 -3.06
N GLU A 443 -17.40 -17.09 -2.51
CA GLU A 443 -16.43 -16.05 -2.86
C GLU A 443 -15.95 -16.20 -4.30
N VAL A 444 -15.59 -17.42 -4.72
CA VAL A 444 -15.27 -17.74 -6.12
C VAL A 444 -16.48 -17.48 -7.03
N ARG A 445 -17.70 -17.88 -6.63
CA ARG A 445 -18.94 -17.59 -7.40
C ARG A 445 -19.19 -16.08 -7.55
N ALA A 446 -18.90 -15.27 -6.55
CA ALA A 446 -19.03 -13.81 -6.62
C ALA A 446 -17.88 -13.11 -7.38
N GLY A 447 -16.90 -13.85 -7.89
CA GLY A 447 -15.69 -13.28 -8.52
C GLY A 447 -14.74 -12.60 -7.54
N GLY A 448 -14.84 -12.91 -6.24
CA GLY A 448 -13.99 -12.41 -5.16
C GLY A 448 -14.75 -12.19 -3.85
N ARG A 449 -14.10 -12.46 -2.72
CA ARG A 449 -14.67 -12.24 -1.38
C ARG A 449 -15.20 -10.82 -1.17
N ILE A 450 -14.47 -9.81 -1.66
CA ILE A 450 -14.89 -8.40 -1.55
C ILE A 450 -16.24 -8.17 -2.25
N ASN A 451 -16.45 -8.76 -3.43
CA ASN A 451 -17.72 -8.69 -4.16
C ASN A 451 -18.83 -9.41 -3.40
N LEU A 452 -18.54 -10.59 -2.83
CA LEU A 452 -19.49 -11.36 -2.01
C LEU A 452 -20.00 -10.53 -0.83
N ILE A 453 -19.10 -9.87 -0.08
CA ILE A 453 -19.47 -9.09 1.12
C ILE A 453 -20.33 -7.88 0.74
N ILE A 454 -19.95 -7.13 -0.30
CA ILE A 454 -20.73 -5.96 -0.75
C ILE A 454 -22.12 -6.41 -1.24
N GLY A 455 -22.18 -7.45 -2.06
CA GLY A 455 -23.43 -8.00 -2.58
C GLY A 455 -24.32 -8.61 -1.48
N ARG A 456 -23.74 -9.35 -0.53
CA ARG A 456 -24.44 -9.88 0.66
C ARG A 456 -25.02 -8.74 1.50
N GLY A 457 -24.26 -7.68 1.74
CA GLY A 457 -24.74 -6.47 2.44
C GLY A 457 -25.87 -5.75 1.69
N LEU A 458 -25.85 -5.74 0.36
CA LEU A 458 -26.96 -5.22 -0.46
C LEU A 458 -28.21 -6.10 -0.33
N VAL A 459 -28.08 -7.43 -0.35
CA VAL A 459 -29.20 -8.37 -0.09
C VAL A 459 -29.79 -8.13 1.31
N THR A 460 -28.95 -7.96 2.34
CA THR A 460 -29.43 -7.69 3.71
C THR A 460 -30.27 -6.41 3.76
N ARG A 461 -29.75 -5.27 3.27
CA ARG A 461 -30.49 -4.00 3.26
C ARG A 461 -31.80 -4.08 2.45
N ALA A 462 -31.79 -4.78 1.32
CA ALA A 462 -32.98 -4.98 0.50
C ALA A 462 -34.06 -5.80 1.25
N ARG A 463 -33.66 -6.85 1.98
CA ARG A 463 -34.57 -7.67 2.77
C ARG A 463 -35.12 -6.94 4.00
N GLU A 464 -34.29 -6.16 4.68
CA GLU A 464 -34.70 -5.27 5.77
C GLU A 464 -35.72 -4.23 5.30
N SER A 465 -35.48 -3.58 4.15
CA SER A 465 -36.43 -2.64 3.53
C SER A 465 -37.79 -3.27 3.19
N LEU A 466 -37.83 -4.57 2.91
CA LEU A 466 -39.06 -5.32 2.59
C LEU A 466 -39.69 -5.98 3.82
N GLY A 467 -39.07 -5.90 5.01
CA GLY A 467 -39.53 -6.60 6.21
C GLY A 467 -39.37 -8.12 6.14
N LEU A 468 -38.47 -8.62 5.28
CA LEU A 468 -38.19 -10.05 5.11
C LEU A 468 -37.18 -10.55 6.17
N PRO A 469 -37.23 -11.83 6.57
CA PRO A 469 -36.21 -12.42 7.44
C PRO A 469 -34.84 -12.43 6.74
N PRO A 470 -33.72 -12.54 7.49
CA PRO A 470 -32.38 -12.68 6.93
C PRO A 470 -32.27 -13.75 5.83
N SER A 471 -31.34 -13.56 4.89
CA SER A 471 -31.18 -14.49 3.76
C SER A 471 -30.48 -15.77 4.18
N THR A 472 -30.99 -16.92 3.73
CA THR A 472 -30.34 -18.23 3.82
C THR A 472 -29.68 -18.64 2.49
N LEU A 473 -29.49 -17.69 1.56
CA LEU A 473 -28.90 -17.94 0.24
C LEU A 473 -27.39 -18.20 0.30
N PHE A 474 -26.69 -17.48 1.19
CA PHE A 474 -25.24 -17.52 1.29
C PHE A 474 -24.80 -18.53 2.34
N ARG A 475 -23.68 -19.19 2.07
CA ARG A 475 -22.94 -19.98 3.04
C ARG A 475 -22.48 -19.08 4.18
N THR A 476 -22.65 -19.56 5.40
CA THR A 476 -22.09 -18.96 6.62
C THR A 476 -20.91 -19.79 7.09
N PRO A 477 -19.84 -19.18 7.65
CA PRO A 477 -18.80 -19.92 8.35
C PRO A 477 -19.40 -20.74 9.50
N ALA A 478 -18.75 -21.86 9.84
CA ALA A 478 -19.13 -22.62 11.03
C ALA A 478 -18.66 -21.85 12.28
N GLU A 479 -19.57 -21.54 13.20
CA GLU A 479 -19.17 -20.98 14.49
C GLU A 479 -18.39 -22.04 15.29
N PRO A 480 -17.23 -21.68 15.87
CA PRO A 480 -16.44 -22.58 16.70
C PRO A 480 -17.17 -22.90 18.01
N GLU A 481 -16.88 -24.07 18.60
CA GLU A 481 -17.45 -24.45 19.89
C GLU A 481 -17.06 -23.44 20.99
N ASP A 482 -18.04 -23.03 21.80
CA ASP A 482 -17.76 -22.19 22.96
C ASP A 482 -17.10 -23.02 24.07
N THR A 483 -15.79 -22.84 24.21
CA THR A 483 -14.98 -23.53 25.23
C THR A 483 -15.24 -23.03 26.66
N GLY A 484 -16.05 -21.98 26.83
CA GLY A 484 -16.30 -21.34 28.12
C GLY A 484 -15.07 -20.66 28.73
N LYS A 485 -14.04 -20.40 27.90
CA LYS A 485 -12.77 -19.76 28.30
C LYS A 485 -12.72 -18.28 27.97
N GLY A 486 -11.96 -17.53 28.76
CA GLY A 486 -11.66 -16.13 28.49
C GLY A 486 -10.88 -15.92 27.19
N TYR A 487 -10.69 -14.65 26.84
CA TYR A 487 -10.13 -14.20 25.57
C TYR A 487 -8.69 -13.70 25.71
N THR A 488 -7.88 -13.97 24.68
CA THR A 488 -6.53 -13.39 24.56
C THR A 488 -6.59 -11.88 24.29
N LEU A 489 -5.45 -11.19 24.31
CA LEU A 489 -5.42 -9.74 24.10
C LEU A 489 -5.83 -9.39 22.66
N GLY A 490 -5.33 -10.15 21.69
CA GLY A 490 -5.74 -10.02 20.29
C GLY A 490 -7.23 -10.26 20.08
N GLN A 491 -7.79 -11.28 20.74
CA GLN A 491 -9.22 -11.63 20.66
C GLN A 491 -10.12 -10.52 21.25
N LYS A 492 -9.72 -9.89 22.36
CA LYS A 492 -10.46 -8.75 22.94
C LYS A 492 -10.35 -7.48 22.11
N MET A 493 -9.19 -7.19 21.49
CA MET A 493 -9.04 -6.05 20.59
C MET A 493 -9.95 -6.16 19.37
N VAL A 494 -10.01 -7.36 18.74
CA VAL A 494 -10.95 -7.63 17.64
C VAL A 494 -12.40 -7.59 18.12
N GLY A 495 -12.72 -8.14 19.29
CA GLY A 495 -14.05 -8.05 19.91
C GLY A 495 -14.51 -6.60 20.10
N LYS A 496 -13.67 -5.76 20.72
CA LYS A 496 -13.89 -4.31 20.91
C LYS A 496 -14.19 -3.59 19.60
N ALA A 497 -13.51 -3.97 18.50
CA ALA A 497 -13.75 -3.42 17.17
C ALA A 497 -15.03 -3.96 16.47
N CYS A 498 -15.57 -5.08 16.95
CA CYS A 498 -16.85 -5.67 16.50
C CYS A 498 -18.03 -5.35 17.42
N GLY A 499 -17.80 -4.72 18.59
CA GLY A 499 -18.83 -4.42 19.59
C GLY A 499 -19.17 -5.55 20.57
N VAL A 500 -18.28 -6.56 20.69
CA VAL A 500 -18.42 -7.71 21.61
C VAL A 500 -17.21 -7.79 22.58
N GLU A 501 -17.25 -8.69 23.56
CA GLU A 501 -16.17 -8.84 24.54
C GLU A 501 -14.89 -9.45 23.94
N GLY A 502 -15.04 -10.40 23.03
CA GLY A 502 -13.94 -11.02 22.29
C GLY A 502 -14.47 -11.87 21.12
N VAL A 503 -13.59 -12.24 20.19
CA VAL A 503 -13.89 -13.14 19.06
C VAL A 503 -13.06 -14.42 19.21
N ARG A 504 -13.68 -15.61 19.09
CA ARG A 504 -12.98 -16.89 19.19
C ARG A 504 -12.28 -17.24 17.85
N PRO A 505 -11.15 -17.97 17.87
CA PRO A 505 -10.52 -18.45 16.64
C PRO A 505 -11.48 -19.26 15.77
N GLY A 506 -11.49 -19.00 14.46
CA GLY A 506 -12.42 -19.59 13.50
C GLY A 506 -13.70 -18.79 13.26
N THR A 507 -14.16 -17.96 14.20
CA THR A 507 -15.30 -17.06 13.96
C THR A 507 -14.94 -16.00 12.91
N TYR A 508 -15.81 -15.81 11.91
CA TYR A 508 -15.73 -14.69 10.98
C TYR A 508 -16.24 -13.41 11.62
N CYS A 509 -15.54 -12.30 11.41
CA CYS A 509 -15.91 -11.01 11.94
C CYS A 509 -15.54 -9.87 10.99
N GLU A 510 -16.14 -8.70 11.19
CA GLU A 510 -15.90 -7.48 10.39
C GLU A 510 -15.46 -6.32 11.31
N PRO A 511 -14.28 -6.40 11.96
CA PRO A 511 -13.80 -5.37 12.86
C PRO A 511 -13.72 -3.99 12.21
N ARG A 512 -14.15 -2.96 12.95
CA ARG A 512 -13.99 -1.56 12.56
C ARG A 512 -12.52 -1.16 12.47
N MET A 513 -12.14 -0.59 11.33
CA MET A 513 -10.78 -0.11 11.04
C MET A 513 -10.56 1.30 11.63
N SER A 514 -9.78 1.39 12.71
CA SER A 514 -9.40 2.69 13.28
C SER A 514 -8.31 3.39 12.47
N THR A 515 -7.39 2.63 11.88
CA THR A 515 -6.26 3.16 11.11
C THR A 515 -5.91 2.24 9.92
N VAL A 516 -5.70 2.83 8.75
CA VAL A 516 -5.30 2.15 7.50
C VAL A 516 -4.02 2.80 6.93
N GLY A 517 -2.98 1.99 6.73
CA GLY A 517 -1.70 2.42 6.16
C GLY A 517 -1.57 2.16 4.65
N SER A 518 -0.94 3.08 3.92
CA SER A 518 -0.58 2.93 2.51
C SER A 518 0.80 3.52 2.21
N GLN A 519 1.55 2.88 1.31
CA GLN A 519 2.89 3.30 0.89
C GLN A 519 2.99 3.40 -0.63
N ASP A 520 4.09 3.91 -1.15
CA ASP A 520 4.22 4.42 -2.52
C ASP A 520 4.44 3.35 -3.62
N THR A 521 4.72 2.10 -3.29
CA THR A 521 4.84 0.98 -4.25
C THR A 521 3.64 0.03 -4.25
N THR A 522 2.70 0.20 -3.33
CA THR A 522 1.40 -0.49 -3.28
C THR A 522 0.24 0.48 -3.46
N GLY A 523 0.38 1.72 -3.00
CA GLY A 523 -0.57 2.82 -3.12
C GLY A 523 -1.08 3.09 -4.53
N PRO A 524 -0.26 3.03 -5.61
CA PRO A 524 -0.75 3.09 -6.98
C PRO A 524 -1.74 1.97 -7.35
N MET A 525 -1.53 0.75 -6.85
CA MET A 525 -2.51 -0.33 -6.99
C MET A 525 -3.73 -0.08 -6.09
N THR A 526 -3.53 0.29 -4.82
CA THR A 526 -4.63 0.57 -3.88
C THR A 526 -5.53 1.70 -4.37
N ARG A 527 -4.97 2.73 -5.02
CA ARG A 527 -5.69 3.78 -5.75
C ARG A 527 -6.61 3.20 -6.82
N ASP A 528 -6.13 2.24 -7.61
CA ASP A 528 -6.89 1.68 -8.71
C ASP A 528 -7.93 0.65 -8.25
N GLU A 529 -7.65 -0.14 -7.20
CA GLU A 529 -8.70 -0.94 -6.52
C GLU A 529 -9.76 -0.02 -5.85
N LEU A 530 -9.37 1.14 -5.30
CA LEU A 530 -10.32 2.16 -4.78
C LEU A 530 -11.20 2.79 -5.86
N LYS A 531 -10.70 2.92 -7.11
CA LYS A 531 -11.53 3.38 -8.23
C LYS A 531 -12.56 2.34 -8.62
N ASP A 532 -12.15 1.08 -8.72
CA ASP A 532 -13.03 -0.03 -9.11
C ASP A 532 -14.12 -0.27 -8.06
N LEU A 533 -13.80 -0.13 -6.77
CA LEU A 533 -14.76 -0.11 -5.65
C LEU A 533 -15.62 1.17 -5.57
N ALA A 534 -15.59 2.04 -6.58
CA ALA A 534 -16.32 3.29 -6.66
C ALA A 534 -16.10 4.28 -5.48
N CYS A 535 -14.98 4.17 -4.76
CA CYS A 535 -14.73 4.91 -3.52
C CYS A 535 -14.51 6.40 -3.77
N LEU A 536 -15.46 7.25 -3.35
CA LEU A 536 -15.36 8.72 -3.39
C LEU A 536 -14.91 9.36 -2.05
N GLY A 537 -14.95 8.62 -0.94
CA GLY A 537 -14.49 9.07 0.38
C GLY A 537 -14.23 7.88 1.31
N PHE A 538 -13.38 8.05 2.31
CA PHE A 538 -13.04 6.98 3.26
C PHE A 538 -13.99 6.96 4.47
N SER A 539 -14.45 5.77 4.86
CA SER A 539 -15.18 5.53 6.11
C SER A 539 -14.31 5.00 7.25
N ALA A 540 -13.08 4.55 6.96
CA ALA A 540 -12.08 4.26 7.99
C ALA A 540 -11.67 5.55 8.73
N ASP A 541 -11.48 5.46 10.05
CA ASP A 541 -11.31 6.65 10.90
C ASP A 541 -9.98 7.41 10.65
N LEU A 542 -8.96 6.75 10.14
CA LEU A 542 -7.76 7.40 9.60
C LEU A 542 -7.17 6.56 8.47
N VAL A 543 -6.88 7.19 7.33
CA VAL A 543 -6.15 6.58 6.20
C VAL A 543 -4.92 7.42 5.93
N MET A 544 -3.73 6.81 5.92
CA MET A 544 -2.45 7.52 5.73
C MET A 544 -1.69 6.99 4.51
N GLN A 545 -1.15 7.88 3.68
CA GLN A 545 -0.28 7.57 2.54
C GLN A 545 1.14 8.13 2.77
N SER A 546 2.16 7.27 2.62
CA SER A 546 3.57 7.67 2.64
C SER A 546 4.24 7.69 1.26
N PHE A 547 5.45 8.28 1.20
CA PHE A 547 6.33 8.28 0.03
C PHE A 547 7.76 7.95 0.48
N CYS A 548 8.02 6.67 0.75
CA CYS A 548 9.22 6.21 1.46
C CYS A 548 10.05 5.17 0.71
N HIS A 549 9.48 4.45 -0.26
CA HIS A 549 10.18 3.41 -1.03
C HIS A 549 10.80 3.96 -2.33
N THR A 550 10.26 5.06 -2.86
CA THR A 550 10.59 5.61 -4.18
C THR A 550 11.16 7.04 -4.13
N ALA A 551 11.22 7.66 -2.95
CA ALA A 551 11.60 9.07 -2.82
C ALA A 551 13.09 9.37 -3.09
N ALA A 552 13.99 8.37 -2.97
CA ALA A 552 15.43 8.60 -3.00
C ALA A 552 16.01 8.72 -4.42
N TYR A 553 15.54 7.91 -5.37
CA TYR A 553 16.01 7.90 -6.77
C TYR A 553 14.83 7.75 -7.75
N PRO A 554 13.84 8.64 -7.72
CA PRO A 554 12.57 8.47 -8.41
C PRO A 554 12.71 8.39 -9.93
N LYS A 555 12.11 7.36 -10.52
CA LYS A 555 11.85 7.25 -11.96
C LYS A 555 10.76 8.26 -12.37
N PRO A 556 10.59 8.61 -13.66
CA PRO A 556 9.55 9.55 -14.09
C PRO A 556 8.11 9.16 -13.68
N VAL A 557 7.82 7.86 -13.60
CA VAL A 557 6.54 7.32 -13.10
C VAL A 557 6.40 7.41 -11.57
N ASP A 558 7.52 7.36 -10.82
CA ASP A 558 7.52 7.60 -9.39
C ASP A 558 7.22 9.09 -9.13
N VAL A 559 7.82 10.00 -9.91
CA VAL A 559 7.51 11.45 -9.86
C VAL A 559 6.03 11.73 -10.19
N ASN A 560 5.45 11.05 -11.18
CA ASN A 560 4.00 11.13 -11.46
C ASN A 560 3.14 10.58 -10.31
N THR A 561 3.61 9.54 -9.63
CA THR A 561 2.95 9.02 -8.41
C THR A 561 3.03 10.04 -7.28
N HIS A 562 4.17 10.71 -7.09
CA HIS A 562 4.37 11.75 -6.08
C HIS A 562 3.49 12.99 -6.31
N SER A 563 3.16 13.32 -7.57
CA SER A 563 2.29 14.46 -7.88
C SER A 563 0.79 14.15 -7.91
N THR A 564 0.39 12.90 -8.17
CA THR A 564 -1.04 12.52 -8.33
C THR A 564 -1.64 11.81 -7.11
N LEU A 565 -0.87 10.96 -6.41
CA LEU A 565 -1.37 10.16 -5.30
C LEU A 565 -1.73 10.96 -4.03
N PRO A 566 -1.02 12.04 -3.63
CA PRO A 566 -1.40 12.83 -2.45
C PRO A 566 -2.80 13.41 -2.54
N ASP A 567 -3.18 13.89 -3.73
CA ASP A 567 -4.46 14.56 -3.97
C ASP A 567 -5.61 13.55 -4.08
N PHE A 568 -5.37 12.38 -4.68
CA PHE A 568 -6.33 11.26 -4.68
C PHE A 568 -6.70 10.80 -3.26
N ILE A 569 -5.72 10.80 -2.34
CA ILE A 569 -5.90 10.42 -0.93
C ILE A 569 -6.56 11.56 -0.14
N ARG A 570 -6.08 12.81 -0.29
CA ARG A 570 -6.61 13.98 0.44
C ARG A 570 -8.07 14.29 0.07
N THR A 571 -8.44 14.16 -1.20
CA THR A 571 -9.84 14.34 -1.65
C THR A 571 -10.82 13.33 -1.06
N ARG A 572 -10.33 12.23 -0.48
CA ARG A 572 -11.12 11.20 0.21
C ARG A 572 -11.10 11.33 1.74
N GLY A 573 -10.48 12.38 2.28
CA GLY A 573 -10.29 12.60 3.73
C GLY A 573 -9.02 11.96 4.31
N GLY A 574 -8.13 11.41 3.48
CA GLY A 574 -6.89 10.79 3.93
C GLY A 574 -5.75 11.78 4.22
N VAL A 575 -4.80 11.35 5.05
CA VAL A 575 -3.56 12.07 5.36
C VAL A 575 -2.45 11.64 4.39
N ALA A 576 -1.98 12.55 3.55
CA ALA A 576 -0.83 12.32 2.69
C ALA A 576 0.44 12.96 3.28
N LEU A 577 1.49 12.16 3.44
CA LEU A 577 2.86 12.63 3.67
C LEU A 577 3.51 13.08 2.36
N ARG A 578 4.79 13.46 2.40
CA ARG A 578 5.58 14.00 1.29
C ARG A 578 6.83 13.13 1.02
N PRO A 579 7.34 13.08 -0.21
CA PRO A 579 8.63 12.44 -0.49
C PRO A 579 9.74 13.00 0.39
N GLY A 580 10.47 12.12 1.09
CA GLY A 580 11.52 12.49 2.05
C GLY A 580 11.07 12.74 3.49
N ASP A 581 9.78 12.60 3.81
CA ASP A 581 9.32 12.57 5.21
C ASP A 581 9.82 11.32 5.96
N GLY A 582 9.96 10.20 5.25
CA GLY A 582 10.48 8.94 5.77
C GLY A 582 9.46 7.80 5.81
N ILE A 583 9.87 6.72 6.49
CA ILE A 583 9.25 5.39 6.48
C ILE A 583 7.82 5.42 7.01
N ILE A 584 6.91 4.74 6.28
CA ILE A 584 5.48 4.60 6.61
C ILE A 584 5.23 4.36 8.10
N HIS A 585 5.81 3.32 8.68
CA HIS A 585 5.45 2.86 10.02
C HIS A 585 5.93 3.81 11.12
N SER A 586 7.06 4.50 10.91
CA SER A 586 7.61 5.50 11.83
C SER A 586 6.76 6.78 11.94
N TRP A 587 5.86 7.01 10.97
CA TRP A 587 4.80 8.02 11.02
C TRP A 587 3.45 7.41 11.42
N LEU A 588 3.05 6.28 10.84
CA LEU A 588 1.76 5.63 11.06
C LEU A 588 1.57 5.20 12.52
N ASN A 589 2.63 4.69 13.16
CA ASN A 589 2.60 4.32 14.58
C ASN A 589 2.30 5.53 15.48
N ARG A 590 2.68 6.74 15.05
CA ARG A 590 2.36 8.02 15.70
C ARG A 590 0.95 8.54 15.38
N MET A 591 0.10 7.75 14.72
CA MET A 591 -1.31 8.03 14.42
C MET A 591 -2.27 6.96 14.96
N LEU A 592 -1.78 6.03 15.78
CA LEU A 592 -2.57 4.92 16.34
C LEU A 592 -3.38 5.34 17.57
N MET A 593 -4.35 4.49 17.91
CA MET A 593 -5.07 4.51 19.18
C MET A 593 -4.79 3.19 19.91
N PRO A 594 -4.59 3.19 21.25
CA PRO A 594 -4.47 1.97 22.04
C PRO A 594 -5.71 1.08 21.89
N ASP A 595 -5.49 -0.24 21.88
CA ASP A 595 -6.48 -1.28 21.53
C ASP A 595 -7.16 -1.09 20.14
N GLY A 596 -6.61 -0.26 19.25
CA GLY A 596 -7.15 -0.07 17.91
C GLY A 596 -6.91 -1.29 17.01
N VAL A 597 -7.83 -1.54 16.08
CA VAL A 597 -7.68 -2.56 15.03
C VAL A 597 -7.52 -1.87 13.68
N GLY A 598 -6.58 -2.35 12.87
CA GLY A 598 -6.33 -1.78 11.55
C GLY A 598 -5.64 -2.71 10.56
N THR A 599 -5.28 -2.12 9.41
CA THR A 599 -4.61 -2.82 8.30
C THR A 599 -3.68 -1.88 7.55
N GLY A 600 -2.97 -2.39 6.56
CA GLY A 600 -2.24 -1.56 5.62
C GLY A 600 -1.71 -2.33 4.42
N GLY A 601 -1.47 -1.58 3.33
CA GLY A 601 -0.91 -2.07 2.06
C GLY A 601 0.58 -2.40 2.14
N ASP A 602 1.04 -2.91 3.27
CA ASP A 602 2.44 -3.21 3.55
C ASP A 602 2.56 -4.28 4.64
N SER A 603 3.33 -5.34 4.37
CA SER A 603 3.48 -6.53 5.25
C SER A 603 4.01 -6.23 6.66
N HIS A 604 4.64 -5.07 6.83
CA HIS A 604 5.25 -4.57 8.06
C HIS A 604 4.32 -3.61 8.83
N THR A 605 3.05 -3.48 8.42
CA THR A 605 2.01 -2.76 9.18
C THR A 605 1.64 -3.56 10.43
N ARG A 606 2.46 -3.46 11.48
CA ARG A 606 2.37 -4.27 12.72
C ARG A 606 2.31 -3.37 13.94
N PHE A 607 1.10 -2.90 14.26
CA PHE A 607 0.88 -1.86 15.27
C PHE A 607 1.48 -2.22 16.65
N PRO A 608 2.33 -1.38 17.24
CA PRO A 608 2.79 -1.54 18.63
C PRO A 608 1.75 -1.08 19.66
N LEU A 609 0.65 -0.45 19.20
CA LEU A 609 -0.50 -0.03 20.01
C LEU A 609 -1.77 -0.59 19.36
N GLY A 610 -2.36 -1.61 19.98
CA GLY A 610 -3.48 -2.36 19.41
C GLY A 610 -3.01 -3.59 18.61
N ILE A 611 -3.66 -3.85 17.48
CA ILE A 611 -3.36 -4.97 16.57
C ILE A 611 -3.64 -4.58 15.11
N SER A 612 -2.87 -5.15 14.18
CA SER A 612 -3.12 -4.97 12.75
C SER A 612 -2.86 -6.22 11.92
N PHE A 613 -3.65 -6.38 10.86
CA PHE A 613 -3.57 -7.47 9.90
C PHE A 613 -3.25 -6.90 8.51
N PRO A 614 -1.99 -6.91 8.06
CA PRO A 614 -1.60 -6.44 6.73
C PRO A 614 -2.32 -7.19 5.61
N ALA A 615 -2.60 -6.50 4.51
CA ALA A 615 -3.32 -7.09 3.38
C ALA A 615 -2.85 -6.58 2.01
N GLY A 616 -3.29 -7.27 0.95
CA GLY A 616 -3.12 -6.80 -0.43
C GLY A 616 -4.00 -5.57 -0.73
N SER A 617 -3.63 -4.80 -1.76
CA SER A 617 -4.27 -3.53 -2.13
C SER A 617 -5.79 -3.57 -2.28
N GLY A 618 -6.40 -4.71 -2.61
CA GLY A 618 -7.86 -4.86 -2.72
C GLY A 618 -8.55 -4.76 -1.37
N LEU A 619 -8.15 -5.57 -0.40
CA LEU A 619 -8.71 -5.56 0.95
C LEU A 619 -8.40 -4.23 1.68
N VAL A 620 -7.24 -3.63 1.42
CA VAL A 620 -6.88 -2.31 1.96
C VAL A 620 -7.75 -1.19 1.36
N ALA A 621 -8.11 -1.29 0.07
CA ALA A 621 -9.07 -0.39 -0.56
C ALA A 621 -10.47 -0.56 0.03
N PHE A 622 -10.95 -1.81 0.20
CA PHE A 622 -12.21 -2.11 0.86
C PHE A 622 -12.25 -1.58 2.31
N ALA A 623 -11.19 -1.81 3.08
CA ALA A 623 -11.05 -1.36 4.46
C ALA A 623 -11.07 0.17 4.59
N ALA A 624 -10.37 0.88 3.71
CA ALA A 624 -10.40 2.34 3.67
C ALA A 624 -11.78 2.89 3.26
N ALA A 625 -12.41 2.29 2.25
CA ALA A 625 -13.71 2.71 1.73
C ALA A 625 -14.86 2.47 2.72
N THR A 626 -14.95 1.27 3.29
CA THR A 626 -16.10 0.86 4.14
C THR A 626 -15.88 1.09 5.64
N GLY A 627 -14.63 1.21 6.10
CA GLY A 627 -14.30 1.34 7.51
C GLY A 627 -14.37 0.02 8.31
N VAL A 628 -14.59 -1.12 7.66
CA VAL A 628 -14.53 -2.47 8.23
C VAL A 628 -13.67 -3.40 7.36
N MET A 629 -13.24 -4.54 7.88
CA MET A 629 -12.44 -5.51 7.13
C MET A 629 -12.87 -6.94 7.51
N PRO A 630 -13.19 -7.84 6.56
CA PRO A 630 -13.43 -9.24 6.86
C PRO A 630 -12.20 -9.91 7.46
N LEU A 631 -12.42 -10.70 8.50
CA LEU A 631 -11.41 -11.45 9.22
C LEU A 631 -12.00 -12.76 9.74
N ASP A 632 -11.55 -13.88 9.18
CA ASP A 632 -11.64 -15.17 9.88
C ASP A 632 -10.63 -15.12 11.03
N MET A 633 -11.10 -15.14 12.28
CA MET A 633 -10.26 -14.84 13.44
C MET A 633 -9.17 -15.90 13.62
N PRO A 634 -7.87 -15.54 13.61
CA PRO A 634 -6.80 -16.53 13.77
C PRO A 634 -6.68 -17.09 15.19
N GLU A 635 -6.05 -18.27 15.30
CA GLU A 635 -5.46 -18.73 16.56
C GLU A 635 -4.29 -17.81 16.99
N SER A 636 -3.96 -17.81 18.28
CA SER A 636 -2.83 -17.06 18.84
C SER A 636 -1.70 -17.98 19.32
N VAL A 637 -0.45 -17.54 19.13
CA VAL A 637 0.75 -18.09 19.78
C VAL A 637 1.24 -17.06 20.79
N LEU A 638 1.40 -17.47 22.04
CA LEU A 638 1.98 -16.61 23.08
C LEU A 638 3.50 -16.73 23.05
N VAL A 639 4.20 -15.59 23.04
CA VAL A 639 5.63 -15.49 23.28
C VAL A 639 5.83 -14.70 24.56
N ARG A 640 6.38 -15.32 25.60
CA ARG A 640 6.60 -14.69 26.89
C ARG A 640 8.08 -14.62 27.20
N PHE A 641 8.58 -13.42 27.45
CA PHE A 641 9.94 -13.21 27.93
C PHE A 641 9.99 -13.27 29.46
N SER A 642 11.09 -13.79 30.01
CA SER A 642 11.34 -13.83 31.46
C SER A 642 12.83 -13.65 31.78
N GLY A 643 13.17 -13.42 33.04
CA GLY A 643 14.57 -13.21 33.44
C GLY A 643 15.06 -11.77 33.24
N LYS A 644 16.32 -11.60 32.83
CA LYS A 644 16.93 -10.29 32.55
C LYS A 644 17.80 -10.32 31.29
N MET A 645 17.73 -9.25 30.51
CA MET A 645 18.63 -9.00 29.37
C MET A 645 20.09 -8.98 29.85
N GLN A 646 20.98 -9.73 29.19
CA GLN A 646 22.38 -9.83 29.56
C GLN A 646 23.21 -8.65 28.99
N PRO A 647 24.41 -8.35 29.53
CA PRO A 647 25.24 -7.24 29.05
C PRO A 647 25.53 -7.31 27.54
N GLY A 648 25.36 -6.17 26.85
CA GLY A 648 25.52 -6.06 25.40
C GLY A 648 24.43 -6.70 24.54
N ILE A 649 23.44 -7.39 25.11
CA ILE A 649 22.28 -7.90 24.36
C ILE A 649 21.31 -6.77 24.06
N THR A 650 20.81 -6.71 22.83
CA THR A 650 19.89 -5.66 22.36
C THR A 650 18.47 -6.21 22.18
N LEU A 651 17.48 -5.33 22.05
CA LEU A 651 16.11 -5.77 21.74
C LEU A 651 16.01 -6.50 20.39
N ARG A 652 16.89 -6.19 19.43
CA ARG A 652 16.98 -6.89 18.14
C ARG A 652 17.52 -8.32 18.27
N ASP A 653 18.29 -8.62 19.31
CA ASP A 653 18.67 -10.00 19.63
C ASP A 653 17.49 -10.78 20.23
N LEU A 654 16.63 -10.13 21.03
CA LEU A 654 15.38 -10.71 21.53
C LEU A 654 14.39 -11.01 20.38
N VAL A 655 14.31 -10.13 19.36
CA VAL A 655 13.57 -10.39 18.12
C VAL A 655 14.05 -11.69 17.46
N ASN A 656 15.36 -11.88 17.35
CA ASN A 656 15.95 -13.08 16.76
C ASN A 656 15.86 -14.30 17.71
N ALA A 657 15.75 -14.10 19.03
CA ALA A 657 15.55 -15.17 20.00
C ALA A 657 14.22 -15.92 19.82
N ILE A 658 13.17 -15.26 19.32
CA ILE A 658 11.85 -15.87 19.06
C ILE A 658 11.96 -17.07 18.09
N PRO A 659 12.42 -16.90 16.82
CA PRO A 659 12.67 -18.03 15.93
C PRO A 659 13.76 -18.98 16.43
N TYR A 660 14.81 -18.50 17.12
CA TYR A 660 15.88 -19.35 17.67
C TYR A 660 15.36 -20.38 18.70
N VAL A 661 14.48 -19.98 19.61
CA VAL A 661 13.83 -20.90 20.58
C VAL A 661 12.84 -21.84 19.88
N ALA A 662 12.10 -21.35 18.87
CA ALA A 662 11.21 -22.21 18.09
C ALA A 662 11.95 -23.28 17.27
N LEU A 663 13.13 -22.96 16.70
CA LEU A 663 14.03 -23.92 16.07
C LEU A 663 14.48 -24.98 17.09
N LYS A 664 15.00 -24.57 18.26
CA LYS A 664 15.42 -25.49 19.33
C LYS A 664 14.31 -26.42 19.81
N ARG A 665 13.05 -25.96 19.81
CA ARG A 665 11.86 -26.75 20.15
C ARG A 665 11.29 -27.58 18.99
N GLY A 666 11.82 -27.45 17.77
CA GLY A 666 11.28 -28.13 16.58
C GLY A 666 9.92 -27.61 16.08
N LEU A 667 9.52 -26.42 16.54
CA LEU A 667 8.29 -25.70 16.17
C LEU A 667 8.44 -24.86 14.90
N LEU A 668 9.69 -24.62 14.50
CA LEU A 668 10.10 -23.95 13.27
C LEU A 668 11.17 -24.82 12.57
N THR A 669 11.22 -24.79 11.24
CA THR A 669 12.30 -25.41 10.44
C THR A 669 12.78 -24.46 9.33
N VAL A 670 14.09 -24.45 9.07
CA VAL A 670 14.67 -23.69 7.95
C VAL A 670 14.38 -24.37 6.60
N GLU A 671 14.34 -25.71 6.57
CA GLU A 671 13.98 -26.48 5.37
C GLU A 671 12.60 -26.06 4.82
N LYS A 672 12.54 -25.88 3.50
CA LYS A 672 11.36 -25.39 2.77
C LYS A 672 10.38 -26.52 2.48
N LYS A 673 10.88 -27.70 2.12
CA LYS A 673 10.03 -28.86 1.81
C LYS A 673 9.41 -29.42 3.10
N GLY A 674 8.10 -29.27 3.24
CA GLY A 674 7.38 -29.67 4.46
C GLY A 674 7.66 -28.75 5.67
N LYS A 675 7.95 -27.46 5.40
CA LYS A 675 8.34 -26.47 6.42
C LYS A 675 7.34 -26.39 7.57
N LYS A 676 7.83 -26.65 8.79
CA LYS A 676 7.10 -26.35 10.03
C LYS A 676 7.29 -24.88 10.39
N ASN A 677 6.20 -24.21 10.73
CA ASN A 677 6.23 -22.87 11.31
C ASN A 677 4.97 -22.68 12.17
N VAL A 678 5.11 -22.79 13.49
CA VAL A 678 4.00 -22.65 14.44
C VAL A 678 3.25 -21.32 14.34
N TYR A 679 3.96 -20.23 14.00
CA TYR A 679 3.43 -18.87 13.86
C TYR A 679 2.63 -18.64 12.57
N SER A 680 2.80 -19.50 11.56
CA SER A 680 2.22 -19.29 10.23
C SER A 680 0.69 -19.25 10.30
N GLY A 681 0.10 -18.15 9.85
CA GLY A 681 -1.36 -17.94 9.90
C GLY A 681 -1.94 -17.52 11.24
N LYS A 682 -1.12 -17.37 12.29
CA LYS A 682 -1.58 -17.05 13.65
C LYS A 682 -1.31 -15.60 14.03
N ILE A 683 -1.96 -15.13 15.10
CA ILE A 683 -1.54 -13.92 15.80
C ILE A 683 -0.35 -14.28 16.70
N VAL A 684 0.69 -13.44 16.72
CA VAL A 684 1.74 -13.50 17.75
C VAL A 684 1.38 -12.51 18.85
N GLU A 685 1.24 -13.01 20.08
CA GLU A 685 0.98 -12.18 21.26
C GLU A 685 2.22 -12.18 22.16
N ILE A 686 2.70 -11.00 22.57
CA ILE A 686 3.99 -10.86 23.25
C ILE A 686 3.82 -10.31 24.67
N GLU A 687 4.40 -11.01 25.65
CA GLU A 687 4.40 -10.64 27.07
C GLU A 687 5.81 -10.60 27.68
N GLY A 688 5.93 -10.00 28.87
CA GLY A 688 7.13 -10.04 29.71
C GLY A 688 8.06 -8.83 29.61
N LEU A 689 7.75 -7.89 28.70
CA LEU A 689 8.53 -6.66 28.48
C LEU A 689 7.64 -5.39 28.52
N PRO A 690 6.85 -5.17 29.60
CA PRO A 690 5.76 -4.19 29.56
C PRO A 690 6.22 -2.73 29.57
N ASP A 691 7.46 -2.45 30.02
CA ASP A 691 8.02 -1.10 30.16
C ASP A 691 8.80 -0.60 28.92
N LEU A 692 8.73 -1.32 27.80
CA LEU A 692 9.34 -0.88 26.53
C LEU A 692 8.67 0.42 26.03
N LYS A 693 9.49 1.31 25.46
CA LYS A 693 8.99 2.47 24.69
C LYS A 693 8.24 1.97 23.45
N VAL A 694 7.30 2.75 22.92
CA VAL A 694 6.45 2.30 21.80
C VAL A 694 7.27 2.05 20.52
N GLU A 695 8.33 2.82 20.27
CA GLU A 695 9.26 2.54 19.17
C GLU A 695 10.12 1.28 19.38
N GLN A 696 10.35 0.86 20.63
CA GLN A 696 11.03 -0.40 20.95
C GLN A 696 10.07 -1.59 20.79
N ALA A 697 8.86 -1.47 21.32
CA ALA A 697 7.80 -2.46 21.15
C ALA A 697 7.52 -2.77 19.67
N PHE A 698 7.68 -1.77 18.80
CA PHE A 698 7.60 -1.95 17.36
C PHE A 698 8.69 -2.86 16.77
N GLU A 699 9.91 -2.91 17.32
CA GLU A 699 10.95 -3.83 16.83
C GLU A 699 10.51 -5.31 16.97
N LEU A 700 9.73 -5.62 18.01
CA LEU A 700 9.13 -6.94 18.21
C LEU A 700 7.91 -7.20 17.33
N SER A 701 7.01 -6.21 17.17
CA SER A 701 5.81 -6.40 16.36
C SER A 701 6.10 -6.41 14.85
N ASP A 702 7.00 -5.56 14.36
CA ASP A 702 7.41 -5.46 12.94
C ASP A 702 7.90 -6.82 12.40
N ALA A 703 8.84 -7.45 13.13
CA ALA A 703 9.42 -8.74 12.78
C ALA A 703 8.46 -9.94 12.82
N SER A 704 7.24 -9.79 13.34
CA SER A 704 6.18 -10.82 13.22
C SER A 704 5.82 -11.12 11.75
N ALA A 705 6.05 -10.17 10.84
CA ALA A 705 5.88 -10.37 9.40
C ALA A 705 6.75 -11.50 8.85
N GLU A 706 8.00 -11.61 9.32
CA GLU A 706 8.94 -12.67 8.91
C GLU A 706 8.57 -14.01 9.52
N ARG A 707 7.89 -14.03 10.68
CA ARG A 707 7.27 -15.25 11.23
C ARG A 707 6.08 -15.75 10.40
N SER A 708 5.66 -15.03 9.35
CA SER A 708 4.42 -15.29 8.58
C SER A 708 3.15 -15.21 9.44
N ALA A 709 3.18 -14.39 10.50
CA ALA A 709 2.04 -14.12 11.36
C ALA A 709 0.95 -13.31 10.62
N ALA A 710 -0.31 -13.63 10.88
CA ALA A 710 -1.46 -12.88 10.40
C ALA A 710 -1.51 -11.48 11.05
N GLY A 711 -1.39 -11.42 12.37
CA GLY A 711 -1.31 -10.20 13.17
C GLY A 711 -0.29 -10.30 14.30
N CYS A 712 -0.06 -9.20 15.01
CA CYS A 712 0.76 -9.18 16.22
C CYS A 712 0.20 -8.16 17.22
N THR A 713 0.33 -8.45 18.52
CA THR A 713 0.13 -7.47 19.59
C THR A 713 1.11 -7.71 20.73
N ILE A 714 1.38 -6.69 21.53
CA ILE A 714 2.36 -6.70 22.62
C ILE A 714 1.77 -6.02 23.86
N ARG A 715 1.88 -6.70 25.00
CA ARG A 715 1.34 -6.25 26.28
C ARG A 715 2.30 -5.26 26.93
N LEU A 716 1.91 -3.98 26.93
CA LEU A 716 2.66 -2.86 27.50
C LEU A 716 1.91 -2.24 28.69
N ASN A 717 2.68 -1.65 29.62
CA ASN A 717 2.13 -0.75 30.62
C ASN A 717 1.62 0.54 29.96
N LYS A 718 0.73 1.28 30.63
CA LYS A 718 0.15 2.53 30.10
C LYS A 718 1.16 3.69 30.06
N GLU A 719 2.17 3.68 30.92
CA GLU A 719 3.10 4.81 31.09
C GLU A 719 3.90 5.12 29.81
N PRO A 720 4.56 4.15 29.12
CA PRO A 720 5.18 4.38 27.81
C PRO A 720 4.19 4.86 26.72
N ILE A 721 2.94 4.40 26.80
CA ILE A 721 1.87 4.77 25.85
C ILE A 721 1.44 6.22 26.06
N MET A 722 1.27 6.64 27.31
CA MET A 722 0.91 8.03 27.67
C MET A 722 2.00 9.02 27.24
N GLU A 723 3.27 8.69 27.45
CA GLU A 723 4.41 9.47 26.96
C GLU A 723 4.37 9.63 25.43
N TYR A 724 4.29 8.50 24.71
CA TYR A 724 4.27 8.48 23.25
C TYR A 724 3.08 9.23 22.66
N LEU A 725 1.86 9.06 23.19
CA LEU A 725 0.69 9.80 22.72
C LEU A 725 0.78 11.30 23.01
N THR A 726 1.39 11.71 24.12
CA THR A 726 1.63 13.14 24.43
C THR A 726 2.58 13.77 23.41
N SER A 727 3.64 13.04 23.03
CA SER A 727 4.52 13.40 21.91
C SER A 727 3.75 13.49 20.58
N ASN A 728 2.91 12.49 20.27
CA ASN A 728 2.19 12.39 19.02
C ASN A 728 1.14 13.50 18.82
N VAL A 729 0.40 13.91 19.87
CA VAL A 729 -0.55 15.04 19.77
C VAL A 729 0.18 16.34 19.40
N THR A 730 1.42 16.51 19.87
CA THR A 730 2.27 17.66 19.50
C THR A 730 2.72 17.54 18.03
N MET A 731 3.20 16.36 17.61
CA MET A 731 3.57 16.09 16.22
C MET A 731 2.42 16.33 15.24
N LEU A 732 1.22 15.80 15.54
CA LEU A 732 0.05 15.91 14.66
C LEU A 732 -0.43 17.36 14.52
N ARG A 733 -0.31 18.18 15.57
CA ARG A 733 -0.64 19.61 15.48
C ARG A 733 0.44 20.45 14.81
N TRP A 734 1.71 20.02 14.86
CA TRP A 734 2.75 20.55 13.98
C TRP A 734 2.49 20.19 12.51
N MET A 735 1.99 18.99 12.21
CA MET A 735 1.60 18.62 10.84
C MET A 735 0.50 19.54 10.27
N LEU A 736 -0.45 19.99 11.09
CA LEU A 736 -1.46 20.99 10.69
C LEU A 736 -0.81 22.30 10.24
N GLU A 737 0.04 22.88 11.09
CA GLU A 737 0.76 24.14 10.81
C GLU A 737 1.66 24.03 9.56
N GLN A 738 2.29 22.87 9.37
CA GLN A 738 3.10 22.54 8.21
C GLN A 738 2.28 22.22 6.93
N GLY A 739 0.95 22.26 6.97
CA GLY A 739 0.04 22.09 5.83
C GLY A 739 -0.11 20.65 5.32
N TYR A 740 -0.23 19.67 6.20
CA TYR A 740 -0.40 18.25 5.83
C TYR A 740 -1.86 17.79 5.71
N GLY A 741 -2.10 16.87 4.77
CA GLY A 741 -3.27 15.98 4.75
C GLY A 741 -4.65 16.65 4.72
N ASP A 742 -5.65 15.94 5.23
CA ASP A 742 -6.94 16.50 5.64
C ASP A 742 -6.84 17.00 7.10
N PRO A 743 -6.98 18.32 7.35
CA PRO A 743 -6.88 18.88 8.70
C PRO A 743 -7.93 18.32 9.68
N ARG A 744 -9.12 17.95 9.18
CA ARG A 744 -10.23 17.45 10.00
C ARG A 744 -9.91 16.07 10.58
N THR A 745 -9.30 15.19 9.80
CA THR A 745 -8.89 13.84 10.22
C THR A 745 -7.69 13.87 11.16
N ILE A 746 -6.74 14.78 10.96
CA ILE A 746 -5.62 14.97 11.88
C ILE A 746 -6.12 15.45 13.26
N GLU A 747 -6.93 16.52 13.32
CA GLU A 747 -7.46 17.02 14.60
C GLU A 747 -8.49 16.05 15.24
N ARG A 748 -9.22 15.25 14.46
CA ARG A 748 -10.05 14.14 14.99
C ARG A 748 -9.19 13.10 15.73
N ARG A 749 -8.04 12.71 15.17
CA ARG A 749 -7.09 11.81 15.86
C ARG A 749 -6.46 12.47 17.08
N CYS A 750 -6.09 13.76 17.01
CA CYS A 750 -5.60 14.52 18.18
C CYS A 750 -6.58 14.49 19.35
N ARG A 751 -7.87 14.73 19.10
CA ARG A 751 -8.91 14.70 20.15
C ARG A 751 -9.08 13.31 20.74
N ALA A 752 -9.17 12.27 19.90
CA ALA A 752 -9.25 10.89 20.38
C ALA A 752 -8.05 10.49 21.27
N MET A 753 -6.84 10.98 20.95
CA MET A 753 -5.65 10.81 21.81
C MET A 753 -5.75 11.61 23.12
N GLU A 754 -6.19 12.88 23.09
CA GLU A 754 -6.43 13.69 24.30
C GLU A 754 -7.52 13.06 25.20
N ASP A 755 -8.59 12.51 24.63
CA ASP A 755 -9.68 11.82 25.35
C ASP A 755 -9.19 10.52 26.01
N TRP A 756 -8.34 9.74 25.33
CA TRP A 756 -7.72 8.55 25.95
C TRP A 756 -6.70 8.92 27.03
N LEU A 757 -5.89 9.96 26.82
CA LEU A 757 -4.95 10.47 27.84
C LEU A 757 -5.66 10.96 29.12
N ALA A 758 -6.90 11.45 28.99
CA ALA A 758 -7.73 11.83 30.14
C ALA A 758 -8.32 10.63 30.92
N ASN A 759 -8.40 9.44 30.30
CA ASN A 759 -8.87 8.21 30.93
C ASN A 759 -8.12 6.97 30.35
N PRO A 760 -6.84 6.77 30.71
CA PRO A 760 -5.97 5.78 30.08
C PRO A 760 -6.30 4.35 30.54
N VAL A 761 -7.22 3.72 29.80
CA VAL A 761 -7.65 2.32 29.97
C VAL A 761 -7.11 1.49 28.81
N LEU A 762 -6.61 0.29 29.12
CA LEU A 762 -6.14 -0.73 28.18
C LEU A 762 -6.96 -2.01 28.34
N LEU A 763 -7.00 -2.83 27.29
CA LEU A 763 -7.42 -4.23 27.41
C LEU A 763 -6.32 -5.10 28.03
N GLU A 764 -6.74 -6.18 28.67
CA GLU A 764 -5.88 -7.18 29.30
C GLU A 764 -6.37 -8.59 28.93
N PRO A 765 -5.49 -9.56 28.61
CA PRO A 765 -5.89 -10.94 28.35
C PRO A 765 -6.49 -11.58 29.61
N ASP A 766 -7.44 -12.50 29.44
CA ASP A 766 -8.00 -13.24 30.57
C ASP A 766 -7.01 -14.28 31.12
N SER A 767 -7.07 -14.52 32.43
CA SER A 767 -6.16 -15.43 33.14
C SER A 767 -6.27 -16.91 32.72
N ASP A 768 -7.32 -17.30 31.99
CA ASP A 768 -7.49 -18.64 31.43
C ASP A 768 -7.66 -18.67 29.90
N ALA A 769 -7.24 -17.59 29.22
CA ALA A 769 -7.23 -17.47 27.77
C ALA A 769 -6.40 -18.58 27.10
N GLN A 770 -6.90 -19.09 25.97
CA GLN A 770 -6.29 -20.22 25.26
C GLN A 770 -5.40 -19.78 24.10
N TYR A 771 -4.23 -20.42 24.01
CA TYR A 771 -3.23 -20.22 22.96
C TYR A 771 -2.90 -21.58 22.31
N ALA A 772 -2.62 -21.59 21.01
CA ALA A 772 -2.26 -22.81 20.27
C ALA A 772 -0.85 -23.33 20.63
N GLU A 773 0.03 -22.45 21.11
CA GLU A 773 1.36 -22.75 21.65
C GLU A 773 1.80 -21.61 22.59
N ILE A 774 2.64 -21.92 23.58
CA ILE A 774 3.23 -20.95 24.51
C ILE A 774 4.76 -21.10 24.48
N ILE A 775 5.45 -20.05 24.06
CA ILE A 775 6.90 -20.01 23.90
C ILE A 775 7.50 -19.07 24.94
N GLU A 776 7.89 -19.67 26.07
CA GLU A 776 8.71 -19.02 27.09
C GLU A 776 10.15 -18.81 26.57
N VAL A 777 10.70 -17.62 26.75
CA VAL A 777 12.05 -17.22 26.37
C VAL A 777 12.75 -16.63 27.59
N ASP A 778 13.66 -17.40 28.21
CA ASP A 778 14.48 -16.90 29.31
C ASP A 778 15.63 -16.04 28.77
N LEU A 779 15.58 -14.74 29.08
CA LEU A 779 16.60 -13.76 28.72
C LEU A 779 17.96 -14.07 29.35
N ASN A 780 18.01 -14.85 30.43
CA ASN A 780 19.26 -15.31 31.03
C ASN A 780 20.00 -16.36 30.18
N GLU A 781 19.33 -17.01 29.21
CA GLU A 781 19.98 -17.93 28.26
C GLU A 781 20.57 -17.22 27.04
N ILE A 782 20.09 -16.02 26.71
CA ILE A 782 20.58 -15.21 25.58
C ILE A 782 21.83 -14.45 26.02
N LYS A 783 23.02 -15.04 25.79
CA LYS A 783 24.31 -14.58 26.35
C LYS A 783 25.28 -13.97 25.31
N GLU A 784 24.93 -14.03 24.04
CA GLU A 784 25.65 -13.38 22.94
C GLU A 784 24.65 -12.96 21.85
N PRO A 785 25.01 -12.02 20.96
CA PRO A 785 24.12 -11.59 19.89
C PRO A 785 23.65 -12.72 18.97
N LEU A 786 22.45 -12.56 18.42
CA LEU A 786 21.81 -13.51 17.51
C LEU A 786 21.60 -12.86 16.13
N LEU A 787 21.90 -13.58 15.06
CA LEU A 787 21.78 -13.08 13.69
C LEU A 787 20.97 -14.03 12.81
N ALA A 788 20.13 -13.49 11.94
CA ALA A 788 19.57 -14.28 10.83
C ALA A 788 20.63 -14.44 9.73
N CYS A 789 20.90 -15.67 9.33
CA CYS A 789 21.90 -16.04 8.33
C CYS A 789 21.43 -15.68 6.90
N PRO A 790 22.36 -15.54 5.93
CA PRO A 790 22.03 -15.15 4.57
C PRO A 790 20.90 -15.97 3.92
N ASN A 791 19.97 -15.26 3.29
CA ASN A 791 18.88 -15.78 2.46
C ASN A 791 17.64 -16.36 3.19
N ASP A 792 17.64 -16.52 4.51
CA ASP A 792 16.43 -16.87 5.27
C ASP A 792 16.31 -16.06 6.58
N PRO A 793 15.20 -15.33 6.83
CA PRO A 793 14.91 -14.70 8.12
C PRO A 793 14.70 -15.68 9.29
N ASP A 794 14.56 -16.98 9.01
CA ASP A 794 14.34 -18.04 10.03
C ASP A 794 15.65 -18.69 10.51
N ASP A 795 16.73 -18.63 9.74
CA ASP A 795 17.99 -19.32 10.04
C ASP A 795 18.84 -18.55 11.06
N ILE A 796 18.43 -18.57 12.34
CA ILE A 796 19.13 -17.86 13.41
C ILE A 796 20.30 -18.66 13.96
N LYS A 797 21.47 -18.02 14.04
CA LYS A 797 22.67 -18.53 14.72
C LYS A 797 23.27 -17.47 15.64
N SER A 798 24.10 -17.90 16.58
CA SER A 798 24.79 -16.99 17.49
C SER A 798 26.02 -16.34 16.87
N LEU A 799 26.51 -15.26 17.48
CA LEU A 799 27.72 -14.58 17.02
C LEU A 799 28.95 -15.51 17.02
N SER A 800 29.11 -16.39 18.01
CA SER A 800 30.23 -17.34 18.08
C SER A 800 30.23 -18.39 16.95
N GLU A 801 29.08 -18.71 16.37
CA GLU A 801 28.95 -19.55 15.17
C GLU A 801 29.35 -18.82 13.87
N LEU A 802 29.28 -17.49 13.87
CA LEU A 802 29.40 -16.65 12.65
C LEU A 802 30.63 -15.72 12.63
N GLN A 803 31.29 -15.54 13.78
CA GLN A 803 32.44 -14.67 13.99
C GLN A 803 33.53 -14.82 12.93
N ASN A 804 34.19 -13.71 12.60
CA ASN A 804 35.21 -13.59 11.55
C ASN A 804 34.71 -13.77 10.11
N THR A 805 33.42 -13.98 9.87
CA THR A 805 32.85 -13.85 8.52
C THR A 805 33.09 -12.44 8.00
N LYS A 806 33.73 -12.32 6.82
CA LYS A 806 34.06 -11.05 6.16
C LYS A 806 32.79 -10.25 5.81
N VAL A 807 32.85 -8.94 5.97
CA VAL A 807 31.77 -8.00 5.64
C VAL A 807 32.28 -6.98 4.62
N ASP A 808 31.49 -6.70 3.59
CA ASP A 808 31.80 -5.77 2.50
C ASP A 808 31.02 -4.45 2.66
N GLU A 809 29.72 -4.55 2.91
CA GLU A 809 28.81 -3.40 3.09
C GLU A 809 28.01 -3.56 4.39
N VAL A 810 27.58 -2.44 4.97
CA VAL A 810 26.74 -2.42 6.18
C VAL A 810 25.59 -1.44 6.00
N PHE A 811 24.38 -1.79 6.43
CA PHE A 811 23.19 -0.94 6.33
C PHE A 811 22.52 -0.75 7.70
N ILE A 812 22.46 0.49 8.16
CA ILE A 812 21.73 0.89 9.38
C ILE A 812 20.64 1.88 8.98
N GLY A 813 19.40 1.40 8.92
CA GLY A 813 18.23 2.25 8.68
C GLY A 813 17.03 1.51 8.09
N SER A 814 16.03 1.20 8.93
CA SER A 814 14.74 0.66 8.46
C SER A 814 13.62 0.97 9.45
N CYS A 815 12.43 0.40 9.23
CA CYS A 815 11.31 0.42 10.18
C CYS A 815 11.71 -0.12 11.57
N MET A 816 12.63 -1.10 11.62
CA MET A 816 13.25 -1.65 12.84
C MET A 816 14.21 -0.70 13.55
N THR A 817 14.31 0.58 13.18
CA THR A 817 15.25 1.54 13.77
C THR A 817 14.57 2.83 14.22
N ASN A 818 15.14 3.43 15.25
CA ASN A 818 14.75 4.70 15.88
C ASN A 818 16.03 5.48 16.22
N ILE A 819 15.93 6.77 16.57
CA ILE A 819 17.10 7.64 16.82
C ILE A 819 18.17 7.06 17.77
N GLY A 820 17.80 6.23 18.75
CA GLY A 820 18.74 5.61 19.70
C GLY A 820 19.78 4.73 19.02
N HIS A 821 19.35 3.88 18.07
CA HIS A 821 20.22 3.03 17.24
C HIS A 821 21.27 3.83 16.47
N PHE A 822 20.89 5.00 15.95
CA PHE A 822 21.80 5.89 15.24
C PHE A 822 22.80 6.56 16.19
N ARG A 823 22.37 6.99 17.39
CA ARG A 823 23.32 7.49 18.41
C ARG A 823 24.30 6.41 18.83
N ALA A 824 23.83 5.18 19.08
CA ALA A 824 24.67 4.05 19.48
C ALA A 824 25.74 3.75 18.41
N ALA A 825 25.32 3.57 17.15
CA ALA A 825 26.22 3.41 16.02
C ALA A 825 27.19 4.60 15.90
N GLY A 826 26.70 5.83 16.03
CA GLY A 826 27.51 7.06 16.00
C GLY A 826 28.62 7.07 17.06
N LYS A 827 28.32 6.80 18.33
CA LYS A 827 29.33 6.71 19.40
C LYS A 827 30.35 5.61 19.11
N MET A 828 29.92 4.43 18.62
CA MET A 828 30.83 3.35 18.24
C MET A 828 31.77 3.77 17.08
N LEU A 829 31.26 4.48 16.08
CA LEU A 829 32.04 4.95 14.93
C LEU A 829 33.10 5.98 15.31
N GLN A 830 32.93 6.73 16.40
CA GLN A 830 34.00 7.61 16.94
C GLN A 830 35.25 6.85 17.41
N LEU A 831 35.15 5.53 17.62
CA LEU A 831 36.28 4.65 17.97
C LEU A 831 37.06 4.17 16.74
N SER A 832 36.58 4.46 15.52
CA SER A 832 37.32 4.19 14.28
C SER A 832 38.56 5.08 14.18
N LYS A 833 39.66 4.51 13.67
CA LYS A 833 40.93 5.23 13.46
C LYS A 833 41.06 5.87 12.08
N GLY A 834 39.92 6.08 11.39
CA GLY A 834 39.84 6.67 10.05
C GLY A 834 38.57 6.24 9.31
N THR A 835 38.63 6.27 7.99
CA THR A 835 37.58 5.71 7.12
C THR A 835 37.41 4.21 7.32
N LEU A 836 36.17 3.73 7.25
CA LEU A 836 35.85 2.32 7.46
C LEU A 836 36.45 1.40 6.38
N PRO A 837 36.79 0.14 6.71
CA PRO A 837 37.14 -0.90 5.73
C PRO A 837 35.92 -1.42 4.95
N THR A 838 34.69 -1.12 5.42
CA THR A 838 33.42 -1.48 4.78
C THR A 838 32.74 -0.27 4.19
N ARG A 839 31.77 -0.50 3.29
CA ARG A 839 30.85 0.53 2.83
C ARG A 839 29.63 0.61 3.75
N LEU A 840 29.68 1.50 4.74
CA LEU A 840 28.55 1.79 5.62
C LEU A 840 27.53 2.72 4.95
N TRP A 841 26.25 2.37 5.09
CA TRP A 841 25.08 3.15 4.67
C TRP A 841 24.24 3.50 5.90
N ILE A 842 23.89 4.77 6.05
CA ILE A 842 23.08 5.31 7.16
C ILE A 842 21.80 5.94 6.59
N CYS A 843 20.63 5.51 7.04
CA CYS A 843 19.34 6.03 6.57
C CYS A 843 18.36 6.25 7.75
N PRO A 844 18.25 7.47 8.31
CA PRO A 844 17.31 7.76 9.39
C PRO A 844 15.86 7.51 8.96
N PRO A 845 15.00 6.96 9.84
CA PRO A 845 13.66 6.51 9.47
C PRO A 845 12.71 7.67 9.15
N THR A 846 12.89 8.85 9.76
CA THR A 846 12.12 10.07 9.42
C THR A 846 13.01 11.30 9.26
N ARG A 847 12.49 12.36 8.64
CA ARG A 847 13.17 13.66 8.60
C ARG A 847 13.33 14.30 9.99
N MET A 848 12.55 13.90 10.99
CA MET A 848 12.70 14.36 12.37
C MET A 848 13.92 13.71 13.03
N ASP A 849 14.12 12.40 12.81
CA ASP A 849 15.35 11.69 13.25
C ASP A 849 16.58 12.28 12.54
N GLN A 850 16.51 12.50 11.22
CA GLN A 850 17.59 13.15 10.46
C GLN A 850 17.94 14.53 11.00
N TYR A 851 16.93 15.39 11.25
CA TYR A 851 17.12 16.73 11.76
C TYR A 851 17.81 16.70 13.13
N GLN A 852 17.28 15.92 14.08
CA GLN A 852 17.84 15.82 15.42
C GLN A 852 19.27 15.26 15.43
N LEU A 853 19.56 14.24 14.60
CA LEU A 853 20.93 13.70 14.42
C LEU A 853 21.88 14.70 13.72
N THR A 854 21.36 15.70 13.03
CA THR A 854 22.16 16.78 12.42
C THR A 854 22.50 17.85 13.47
N GLU A 855 21.51 18.31 14.24
CA GLU A 855 21.71 19.28 15.34
C GLU A 855 22.65 18.74 16.42
N GLU A 856 22.56 17.43 16.73
CA GLU A 856 23.46 16.74 17.67
C GLU A 856 24.84 16.41 17.07
N GLY A 857 25.09 16.75 15.80
CA GLY A 857 26.40 16.60 15.15
C GLY A 857 26.77 15.19 14.67
N TYR A 858 25.89 14.19 14.80
CA TYR A 858 26.16 12.81 14.38
C TYR A 858 26.43 12.69 12.87
N TYR A 859 25.82 13.54 12.04
CA TYR A 859 26.15 13.61 10.60
C TYR A 859 27.63 13.95 10.33
N GLY A 860 28.29 14.73 11.21
CA GLY A 860 29.73 14.97 11.14
C GLY A 860 30.57 13.72 11.43
N ILE A 861 30.11 12.87 12.36
CA ILE A 861 30.75 11.58 12.68
C ILE A 861 30.62 10.62 11.50
N TYR A 862 29.42 10.48 10.92
CA TYR A 862 29.18 9.63 9.75
C TYR A 862 30.04 10.06 8.54
N GLY A 863 30.14 11.36 8.29
CA GLY A 863 31.01 11.91 7.25
C GLY A 863 32.50 11.63 7.49
N ALA A 864 32.98 11.79 8.74
CA ALA A 864 34.39 11.58 9.09
C ALA A 864 34.86 10.13 8.90
N VAL A 865 33.98 9.14 9.08
CA VAL A 865 34.30 7.72 8.82
C VAL A 865 34.01 7.27 7.38
N GLY A 866 33.53 8.18 6.52
CA GLY A 866 33.24 7.92 5.12
C GLY A 866 31.92 7.19 4.84
N ALA A 867 30.97 7.20 5.78
CA ALA A 867 29.67 6.56 5.61
C ALA A 867 28.78 7.29 4.60
N ARG A 868 28.01 6.53 3.81
CA ARG A 868 27.02 7.05 2.88
C ARG A 868 25.71 7.33 3.60
N THR A 869 25.37 8.60 3.80
CA THR A 869 24.06 8.99 4.34
C THR A 869 23.02 9.10 3.23
N GLU A 870 21.93 8.35 3.36
CA GLU A 870 20.76 8.44 2.49
C GLU A 870 19.70 9.39 3.08
N MET A 871 18.77 9.87 2.25
CA MET A 871 17.60 10.62 2.73
C MET A 871 16.58 9.68 3.40
N PRO A 872 15.66 10.21 4.26
CA PRO A 872 14.72 9.38 5.00
C PRO A 872 13.79 8.58 4.10
N GLY A 873 13.71 7.27 4.35
CA GLY A 873 12.92 6.32 3.57
C GLY A 873 13.40 4.89 3.80
N CYS A 874 12.88 3.95 3.00
CA CYS A 874 13.19 2.52 3.16
C CYS A 874 14.55 2.11 2.56
N SER A 875 15.11 2.93 1.66
CA SER A 875 16.41 2.74 1.00
C SER A 875 16.68 1.27 0.60
N LEU A 876 17.80 0.67 1.05
CA LEU A 876 18.20 -0.70 0.72
C LEU A 876 17.23 -1.79 1.22
N CYS A 877 16.38 -1.52 2.21
CA CYS A 877 15.45 -2.51 2.77
C CYS A 877 14.48 -3.10 1.71
N MET A 878 14.21 -2.35 0.64
CA MET A 878 13.44 -2.85 -0.51
C MET A 878 14.29 -3.21 -1.74
N GLY A 879 15.46 -2.59 -1.93
CA GLY A 879 16.31 -2.84 -3.10
C GLY A 879 15.68 -2.48 -4.45
N ASN A 880 14.63 -1.65 -4.47
CA ASN A 880 13.93 -1.24 -5.70
C ASN A 880 14.60 -0.06 -6.43
N GLN A 881 15.48 0.67 -5.73
CA GLN A 881 16.22 1.83 -6.24
C GLN A 881 17.73 1.65 -5.98
N ALA A 882 18.24 2.12 -4.83
CA ALA A 882 19.60 1.81 -4.40
C ALA A 882 19.72 0.32 -4.04
N ARG A 883 20.88 -0.26 -4.36
CA ARG A 883 21.25 -1.66 -4.09
C ARG A 883 22.73 -1.74 -3.70
N VAL A 884 23.11 -2.79 -2.97
CA VAL A 884 24.52 -3.12 -2.69
C VAL A 884 25.23 -3.67 -3.92
N GLN A 885 26.57 -3.75 -3.90
CA GLN A 885 27.34 -4.43 -4.94
C GLN A 885 26.95 -5.90 -5.04
N SER A 886 26.87 -6.42 -6.27
CA SER A 886 26.55 -7.84 -6.50
C SER A 886 27.55 -8.76 -5.80
N LYS A 887 27.06 -9.82 -5.16
CA LYS A 887 27.85 -10.81 -4.40
C LYS A 887 28.61 -10.27 -3.18
N SER A 888 28.27 -9.07 -2.70
CA SER A 888 28.76 -8.56 -1.41
C SER A 888 28.22 -9.38 -0.23
N THR A 889 28.98 -9.41 0.86
CA THR A 889 28.49 -9.85 2.18
C THR A 889 28.07 -8.63 2.99
N VAL A 890 26.85 -8.62 3.49
CA VAL A 890 26.21 -7.43 4.09
C VAL A 890 25.77 -7.74 5.51
N VAL A 891 25.96 -6.79 6.43
CA VAL A 891 25.29 -6.79 7.74
C VAL A 891 24.24 -5.68 7.75
N SER A 892 22.99 -6.01 8.08
CA SER A 892 21.84 -5.14 7.84
C SER A 892 20.89 -5.08 9.04
N THR A 893 20.39 -3.89 9.35
CA THR A 893 19.28 -3.72 10.32
C THR A 893 17.89 -3.81 9.65
N SER A 894 17.81 -4.11 8.34
CA SER A 894 16.54 -4.37 7.62
C SER A 894 15.74 -5.54 8.21
N THR A 895 14.46 -5.65 7.85
CA THR A 895 13.61 -6.79 8.22
C THR A 895 13.88 -8.05 7.39
N ARG A 896 14.41 -7.91 6.17
CA ARG A 896 14.52 -9.02 5.18
C ARG A 896 15.92 -9.16 4.59
N ASN A 897 16.31 -10.41 4.37
CA ASN A 897 17.58 -10.87 3.78
C ASN A 897 17.41 -11.91 2.65
N PHE A 898 16.19 -12.10 2.12
CA PHE A 898 15.91 -13.02 1.01
C PHE A 898 16.86 -12.85 -0.19
N PRO A 899 17.08 -13.90 -1.02
CA PRO A 899 17.94 -13.83 -2.20
C PRO A 899 17.68 -12.60 -3.07
N ASN A 900 18.75 -11.94 -3.50
CA ASN A 900 18.74 -10.74 -4.35
C ASN A 900 18.08 -9.49 -3.74
N ARG A 901 17.57 -9.52 -2.51
CA ARG A 901 16.76 -8.44 -1.91
C ARG A 901 17.50 -7.10 -1.83
N LEU A 902 18.70 -7.06 -1.23
CA LEU A 902 19.52 -5.84 -1.15
C LEU A 902 20.37 -5.62 -2.41
N GLY A 903 20.71 -6.69 -3.14
CA GLY A 903 21.59 -6.67 -4.31
C GLY A 903 21.83 -8.09 -4.85
N ASP A 904 22.21 -8.21 -6.13
CA ASP A 904 22.20 -9.51 -6.84
C ASP A 904 23.24 -10.49 -6.29
N GLY A 905 22.78 -11.66 -5.85
CA GLY A 905 23.62 -12.69 -5.21
C GLY A 905 24.31 -12.26 -3.91
N ALA A 906 23.88 -11.15 -3.28
CA ALA A 906 24.46 -10.67 -2.02
C ALA A 906 24.03 -11.55 -0.83
N ASN A 907 24.96 -11.80 0.10
CA ASN A 907 24.72 -12.58 1.32
C ASN A 907 24.44 -11.64 2.48
N VAL A 908 23.20 -11.58 2.97
CA VAL A 908 22.75 -10.56 3.94
C VAL A 908 22.49 -11.17 5.31
N PHE A 909 23.27 -10.80 6.31
CA PHE A 909 22.99 -11.05 7.72
C PHE A 909 22.04 -9.98 8.28
N LEU A 910 21.11 -10.37 9.16
CA LEU A 910 20.27 -9.43 9.90
C LEU A 910 20.71 -9.32 11.36
N SER A 911 20.96 -8.10 11.85
CA SER A 911 21.52 -7.85 13.19
C SER A 911 20.94 -6.60 13.87
N SER A 912 21.36 -6.37 15.12
CA SER A 912 21.29 -5.08 15.82
C SER A 912 22.14 -3.99 15.14
N ALA A 913 21.87 -2.72 15.44
CA ALA A 913 22.61 -1.58 14.89
C ALA A 913 24.02 -1.46 15.49
N GLU A 914 24.15 -1.86 16.74
CA GLU A 914 25.37 -1.97 17.53
C GLU A 914 26.33 -2.97 16.89
N LEU A 915 25.86 -4.20 16.62
CA LEU A 915 26.65 -5.22 15.95
C LEU A 915 26.98 -4.84 14.50
N ALA A 916 26.05 -4.19 13.79
CA ALA A 916 26.30 -3.65 12.46
C ALA A 916 27.41 -2.59 12.47
N ALA A 917 27.38 -1.64 13.41
CA ALA A 917 28.39 -0.60 13.55
C ALA A 917 29.78 -1.17 13.87
N ILE A 918 29.89 -2.11 14.82
CA ILE A 918 31.15 -2.81 15.13
C ILE A 918 31.68 -3.56 13.92
N SER A 919 30.81 -4.31 13.22
CA SER A 919 31.19 -5.04 12.01
C SER A 919 31.67 -4.11 10.88
N SER A 920 31.11 -2.90 10.80
CA SER A 920 31.52 -1.89 9.82
C SER A 920 32.95 -1.37 10.06
N ILE A 921 33.37 -1.29 11.33
CA ILE A 921 34.70 -0.85 11.77
C ILE A 921 35.74 -1.96 11.56
N LEU A 922 35.36 -3.23 11.80
CA LEU A 922 36.27 -4.37 11.74
C LEU A 922 36.42 -5.01 10.35
N GLY A 923 35.47 -4.81 9.42
CA GLY A 923 35.47 -5.49 8.12
C GLY A 923 35.04 -6.96 8.17
N ARG A 924 34.53 -7.40 9.31
CA ARG A 924 34.09 -8.77 9.61
C ARG A 924 33.13 -8.75 10.80
N LEU A 925 32.38 -9.84 11.00
CA LEU A 925 31.70 -10.08 12.27
C LEU A 925 32.75 -10.19 13.41
N PRO A 926 32.55 -9.51 14.55
CA PRO A 926 33.43 -9.60 15.72
C PRO A 926 33.38 -10.98 16.39
N THR A 927 34.32 -11.27 17.28
CA THR A 927 34.10 -12.31 18.31
C THR A 927 33.16 -11.77 19.40
N PRO A 928 32.52 -12.62 20.22
CA PRO A 928 31.71 -12.14 21.36
C PRO A 928 32.50 -11.29 22.36
N GLU A 929 33.79 -11.57 22.54
CA GLU A 929 34.70 -10.80 23.41
C GLU A 929 35.01 -9.41 22.84
N GLU A 930 35.26 -9.31 21.54
CA GLU A 930 35.41 -8.03 20.83
C GLU A 930 34.12 -7.22 20.89
N TYR A 931 32.98 -7.87 20.61
CA TYR A 931 31.66 -7.23 20.66
C TYR A 931 31.37 -6.63 22.05
N LEU A 932 31.54 -7.42 23.12
CA LEU A 932 31.28 -6.97 24.48
C LEU A 932 32.22 -5.81 24.90
N SER A 933 33.46 -5.81 24.42
CA SER A 933 34.42 -4.71 24.64
C SER A 933 33.94 -3.37 24.04
N TYR A 934 33.27 -3.41 22.88
CA TYR A 934 32.62 -2.23 22.30
C TYR A 934 31.29 -1.89 22.99
N ALA A 935 30.43 -2.88 23.26
CA ALA A 935 29.11 -2.67 23.85
C ALA A 935 29.18 -2.06 25.26
N THR A 936 30.11 -2.54 26.10
CA THR A 936 30.33 -2.02 27.48
C THR A 936 30.63 -0.52 27.49
N GLN A 937 31.23 0.04 26.44
CA GLN A 937 31.49 1.48 26.34
C GLN A 937 30.19 2.27 26.11
N ILE A 938 29.25 1.73 25.30
CA ILE A 938 27.93 2.33 25.08
C ILE A 938 27.05 2.24 26.33
N ASP A 939 27.13 1.15 27.09
CA ASP A 939 26.36 0.98 28.33
C ASP A 939 26.62 2.13 29.34
N THR A 940 27.86 2.63 29.41
CA THR A 940 28.20 3.80 30.27
C THR A 940 27.53 5.12 29.83
N MET A 941 26.99 5.18 28.62
CA MET A 941 26.32 6.34 28.02
C MET A 941 24.84 6.08 27.69
N ALA A 942 24.28 4.93 28.06
CA ALA A 942 22.96 4.48 27.61
C ALA A 942 21.83 5.52 27.79
N THR A 943 21.84 6.25 28.91
CA THR A 943 20.85 7.30 29.24
C THR A 943 20.92 8.53 28.32
N ASP A 944 22.05 8.81 27.68
CA ASP A 944 22.18 9.85 26.62
C ASP A 944 21.80 9.29 25.24
N VAL A 945 22.26 8.07 24.96
CA VAL A 945 22.10 7.40 23.67
C VAL A 945 20.64 7.08 23.36
N TYR A 946 19.95 6.36 24.25
CA TYR A 946 18.59 5.86 24.03
C TYR A 946 17.50 6.85 24.49
N ARG A 947 17.65 8.14 24.13
CA ARG A 947 16.62 9.18 24.32
C ARG A 947 15.70 9.24 23.10
N TYR A 948 14.40 9.01 23.29
CA TYR A 948 13.41 8.96 22.21
C TYR A 948 12.92 10.37 21.80
N LEU A 949 12.18 10.47 20.68
CA LEU A 949 11.71 11.76 20.16
C LEU A 949 10.38 12.18 20.82
N ASN A 950 10.48 12.86 21.95
CA ASN A 950 9.35 13.50 22.63
C ASN A 950 9.12 14.91 22.08
N PHE A 951 8.30 15.05 21.03
CA PHE A 951 8.02 16.34 20.36
C PHE A 951 7.39 17.37 21.31
N ASN A 952 6.67 16.91 22.35
CA ASN A 952 6.14 17.71 23.44
C ASN A 952 7.23 18.35 24.33
N GLU A 953 8.49 17.95 24.21
CA GLU A 953 9.64 18.48 24.96
C GLU A 953 10.52 19.42 24.10
N ILE A 954 10.24 19.51 22.78
CA ILE A 954 11.02 20.32 21.83
C ILE A 954 10.29 21.62 21.52
N GLU A 955 10.84 22.76 21.95
CA GLU A 955 10.22 24.09 21.91
C GLU A 955 9.71 24.51 20.51
N SER A 956 10.41 24.13 19.45
CA SER A 956 10.01 24.42 18.06
C SER A 956 8.73 23.69 17.65
N TYR A 957 8.59 22.41 18.03
CA TYR A 957 7.38 21.63 17.79
C TYR A 957 6.23 22.09 18.68
N GLN A 958 6.47 22.43 19.95
CA GLN A 958 5.46 23.03 20.83
C GLN A 958 4.86 24.31 20.23
N LYS A 959 5.71 25.23 19.73
CA LYS A 959 5.28 26.50 19.13
C LYS A 959 4.44 26.29 17.87
N ALA A 960 4.88 25.42 16.96
CA ALA A 960 4.12 25.08 15.76
C ALA A 960 2.80 24.36 16.07
N ALA A 961 2.80 23.43 17.03
CA ALA A 961 1.59 22.74 17.48
C ALA A 961 0.55 23.69 18.08
N ALA A 962 0.97 24.71 18.82
CA ALA A 962 0.08 25.75 19.30
C ALA A 962 -0.56 26.55 18.14
N ALA A 963 0.23 26.91 17.12
CA ALA A 963 -0.27 27.60 15.94
C ALA A 963 -1.24 26.73 15.11
N GLY A 964 -0.91 25.44 14.88
CA GLY A 964 -1.79 24.50 14.19
C GLY A 964 -3.10 24.23 14.93
N LYS A 965 -3.10 24.27 16.27
CA LYS A 965 -4.34 24.17 17.08
C LYS A 965 -5.25 25.39 16.87
N LEU A 966 -4.67 26.60 16.80
CA LEU A 966 -5.42 27.84 16.53
C LEU A 966 -6.03 27.85 15.12
N GLN A 967 -5.28 27.43 14.09
CA GLN A 967 -5.78 27.31 12.72
C GLN A 967 -7.04 26.45 12.61
N MET A 968 -7.16 25.40 13.43
CA MET A 968 -8.36 24.54 13.50
C MET A 968 -9.49 25.10 14.36
N GLN A 969 -9.23 26.07 15.23
CA GLN A 969 -10.27 26.78 16.00
C GLN A 969 -10.92 27.90 15.18
N ASP A 970 -10.17 28.52 14.26
CA ASP A 970 -10.70 29.53 13.32
C ASP A 970 -11.45 28.91 12.12
N ALA A 971 -11.40 27.59 11.94
CA ALA A 971 -11.91 26.85 10.77
C ALA A 971 -13.08 25.88 11.06
N LEU A 972 -13.62 25.88 12.29
CA LEU A 972 -14.72 25.03 12.77
C LEU A 972 -15.94 25.85 13.20
#